data_AF-A0A6J5A5A2-F1
#
_entry.id   AF-A0A6J5A5A2-F1
#
_cell.length_a   1.000
_cell.length_b   1.000
_cell.length_c   1.000
_cell.angle_alpha   90.00
_cell.angle_beta   90.00
_cell.angle_gamma   90.00
#
_symmetry.space_group_name_H-M   'P 1'
#
loop_
_entity.id
_entity.type
_entity.pdbx_description
1 polymer ?
#
loop_
_entity_poly.entity_id
_entity_poly.type
_entity_poly.pdbx_seq_one_letter_code
_entity_poly.pdbx_strand_id
1 'polypeptide(L)'
;MNMSRHRVVSNRGFGALETAADMHCGVQGGAVQMGGRRAGTPAKSKAALAVLTALMLSAGYAHADNLAVGGENAGQTATVGGATAPTASTGGVFPAVAGADGSSQNTAVGINVSAQGGAATAVGDTVTANGANATAVGANSVANGARAVAFGGGATTTTGDATAIGALAHTTSEFSTAVGTNSSAAGGTAVGFQASANASDATAVGVDSVASGIGSVSISRAQATAQNAIAIGENAAATAANSVALGAAAVANGTNNIAIGNGSSASGFGAIAQGAGAVANGGAGSVAIAIGQNAIATSSGAPASPVAIGVAAQAVNGEAVAIGNSAFAQGNGSISMGVSANAAVAGTVALGGLSQATGANSIAIGNAAVASTAESTALGSGAVTRAASNVNSVTLNGVTFGGFAGSTPLGVVSIGAVGQEHQLQNVAAGQISATSTDAVNGSQLFSVASQVAALSNNLTSLTTTVNTLSTTGSTGTTADPTGTAVGTNSVVSVQNGTAIGTGSNVSGNDGTAIGTNSTVTAARTTAIGTGSKVTATNGTAIGDGASVTGANGTAVGTNSQVTANNSVALGANSVADRDNTVSVGAPGAERQITNVADGTAPTDAVNVRQLNSAVNSVRDDMQKYRRDANAGSASAIAMANLPQAVLPGEKVVAMGAGTYGGQSAMAVGLSIATAKWMVKGSVTTGVSGHGSVGAGAGVGYRW
;
A
#
# COMPACT_ATOMS: atom_id res chain seq x y z
N MET A 1 40.20 -3.80 37.83
CA MET A 1 41.01 -4.94 38.28
C MET A 1 42.23 -5.07 37.38
N ASN A 2 43.36 -5.45 37.99
CA ASN A 2 44.78 -5.30 37.60
C ASN A 2 45.17 -5.67 36.15
N MET A 3 45.86 -4.76 35.45
CA MET A 3 47.29 -4.79 35.06
C MET A 3 47.64 -5.91 34.05
N SER A 4 48.01 -5.60 32.81
CA SER A 4 49.33 -5.01 32.52
C SER A 4 49.30 -4.22 31.20
N ARG A 5 49.74 -2.96 31.25
CA ARG A 5 49.99 -2.10 30.09
C ARG A 5 51.41 -2.37 29.58
N HIS A 6 51.61 -2.50 28.27
CA HIS A 6 52.92 -2.28 27.66
C HIS A 6 52.79 -1.11 26.70
N ARG A 7 53.63 -0.10 26.91
CA ARG A 7 53.69 1.14 26.15
C ARG A 7 54.81 0.99 25.14
N VAL A 8 54.45 0.93 23.85
CA VAL A 8 55.41 1.09 22.76
C VAL A 8 55.82 2.55 22.72
N VAL A 9 57.10 2.84 22.95
CA VAL A 9 57.69 4.14 22.65
C VAL A 9 58.63 3.93 21.48
N SER A 10 58.26 4.49 20.35
CA SER A 10 59.12 4.62 19.16
C SER A 10 60.17 5.69 19.46
N ASN A 11 61.45 5.35 19.34
CA ASN A 11 62.52 6.34 19.26
C ASN A 11 63.15 6.26 17.86
N ARG A 12 62.83 7.23 17.02
CA ARG A 12 63.48 7.46 15.71
C ARG A 12 64.78 8.21 15.96
N GLY A 13 65.86 7.48 16.19
CA GLY A 13 67.21 8.05 16.25
C GLY A 13 68.14 7.13 17.01
N PHE A 14 69.13 6.59 16.30
CA PHE A 14 70.17 5.63 16.72
C PHE A 14 69.79 4.14 16.69
N GLY A 15 70.30 3.46 15.66
CA GLY A 15 70.33 2.01 15.57
C GLY A 15 71.60 1.45 16.20
N ALA A 16 71.44 0.73 17.32
CA ALA A 16 72.29 -0.35 17.80
C ALA A 16 71.61 -0.99 19.02
N LEU A 17 71.50 -2.32 19.02
CA LEU A 17 71.13 -3.12 20.19
C LEU A 17 72.43 -3.52 20.90
N GLU A 18 72.63 -3.06 22.14
CA GLU A 18 73.58 -3.67 23.06
C GLU A 18 72.85 -4.51 24.12
N THR A 19 73.47 -5.63 24.40
CA THR A 19 73.14 -6.75 25.29
C THR A 19 73.08 -6.34 26.76
N ALA A 20 72.25 -7.04 27.56
CA ALA A 20 72.39 -7.05 29.02
C ALA A 20 72.57 -8.49 29.54
N ALA A 21 73.68 -8.69 30.24
CA ALA A 21 73.99 -9.81 31.10
C ALA A 21 73.47 -9.57 32.52
N ASP A 22 73.35 -10.64 33.32
CA ASP A 22 73.45 -10.65 34.79
C ASP A 22 73.26 -12.10 35.30
N MET A 23 73.81 -12.57 36.43
CA MET A 23 74.90 -12.13 37.30
C MET A 23 75.25 -13.36 38.18
N HIS A 24 76.50 -13.41 38.66
CA HIS A 24 77.06 -14.42 39.56
C HIS A 24 76.44 -14.38 40.97
N CYS A 25 76.42 -15.52 41.67
CA CYS A 25 76.44 -15.56 43.14
C CYS A 25 77.26 -16.78 43.60
N GLY A 26 78.36 -16.53 44.31
CA GLY A 26 79.21 -17.55 44.94
C GLY A 26 79.04 -17.57 46.46
N VAL A 27 79.41 -18.69 47.09
CA VAL A 27 79.70 -18.78 48.52
C VAL A 27 80.88 -19.74 48.75
N GLN A 28 81.81 -19.30 49.62
CA GLN A 28 83.05 -19.95 50.05
C GLN A 28 82.88 -20.96 51.19
N GLY A 29 83.83 -21.90 51.29
CA GLY A 29 84.63 -22.13 52.51
C GLY A 29 84.16 -23.21 53.51
N GLY A 30 85.01 -24.21 53.75
CA GLY A 30 84.93 -25.10 54.92
C GLY A 30 85.76 -26.38 54.81
N ALA A 31 86.92 -26.39 55.47
CA ALA A 31 87.93 -27.45 55.44
C ALA A 31 87.58 -28.67 56.32
N VAL A 32 87.90 -29.88 55.85
CA VAL A 32 88.23 -31.05 56.69
C VAL A 32 89.39 -31.82 56.07
N GLN A 33 90.38 -32.11 56.91
CA GLN A 33 91.64 -32.79 56.66
C GLN A 33 91.48 -34.33 56.70
N MET A 34 92.56 -35.04 56.33
CA MET A 34 92.79 -36.51 56.29
C MET A 34 92.49 -37.11 54.91
N GLY A 35 93.41 -37.71 54.17
CA GLY A 35 94.81 -38.05 54.39
C GLY A 35 95.18 -39.13 53.36
N GLY A 36 96.35 -39.01 52.74
CA GLY A 36 97.04 -40.15 52.13
C GLY A 36 96.72 -40.50 50.68
N ARG A 37 97.69 -40.14 49.83
CA ARG A 37 98.24 -40.92 48.69
C ARG A 37 97.67 -40.70 47.28
N ARG A 38 98.67 -40.42 46.43
CA ARG A 38 98.77 -40.54 44.97
C ARG A 38 98.24 -39.35 44.17
N ALA A 39 99.22 -38.62 43.64
CA ALA A 39 99.08 -37.58 42.65
C ALA A 39 98.30 -38.08 41.43
N GLY A 40 97.04 -37.65 41.34
CA GLY A 40 96.34 -37.53 40.08
C GLY A 40 96.75 -36.20 39.45
N THR A 41 97.49 -36.27 38.35
CA THR A 41 97.76 -35.11 37.50
C THR A 41 96.44 -34.47 37.07
N PRO A 42 96.26 -33.14 37.16
CA PRO A 42 95.15 -32.49 36.52
C PRO A 42 95.35 -32.60 34.99
N ALA A 43 94.34 -33.11 34.29
CA ALA A 43 94.24 -33.03 32.84
C ALA A 43 94.16 -31.56 32.42
N LYS A 44 95.31 -30.88 32.34
CA LYS A 44 95.44 -29.62 31.63
C LYS A 44 95.38 -29.95 30.13
N SER A 45 94.40 -29.38 29.46
CA SER A 45 94.04 -29.64 28.07
C SER A 45 95.26 -29.61 27.12
N LYS A 46 95.58 -30.76 26.54
CA LYS A 46 96.63 -30.90 25.51
C LYS A 46 96.36 -30.07 24.24
N ALA A 47 95.11 -29.63 24.04
CA ALA A 47 94.72 -28.70 22.99
C ALA A 47 95.25 -27.26 23.20
N ALA A 48 95.41 -26.81 24.45
CA ALA A 48 95.81 -25.43 24.72
C ALA A 48 97.30 -25.16 24.44
N LEU A 49 98.17 -26.18 24.58
CA LEU A 49 99.62 -26.01 24.43
C LEU A 49 100.07 -26.01 22.96
N ALA A 50 99.40 -26.75 22.07
CA ALA A 50 99.68 -26.76 20.64
C ALA A 50 99.29 -25.43 19.96
N VAL A 51 98.16 -24.86 20.35
CA VAL A 51 97.72 -23.52 19.93
C VAL A 51 98.70 -22.44 20.42
N LEU A 52 99.21 -22.59 21.65
CA LEU A 52 100.17 -21.64 22.22
C LEU A 52 101.55 -21.71 21.52
N THR A 53 102.02 -22.87 21.07
CA THR A 53 103.26 -22.95 20.26
C THR A 53 103.10 -22.38 18.85
N ALA A 54 101.91 -22.43 18.26
CA ALA A 54 101.65 -21.84 16.94
C ALA A 54 101.51 -20.31 16.97
N LEU A 55 101.00 -19.72 18.08
CA LEU A 55 100.90 -18.26 18.24
C LEU A 55 102.21 -17.57 18.65
N MET A 56 103.22 -18.31 19.10
CA MET A 56 104.49 -17.75 19.61
C MET A 56 105.58 -17.59 18.53
N LEU A 57 105.30 -17.88 17.26
CA LEU A 57 106.20 -17.54 16.15
C LEU A 57 105.95 -16.10 15.68
N SER A 58 106.87 -15.20 16.03
CA SER A 58 106.84 -13.78 15.70
C SER A 58 107.18 -13.46 14.24
N ALA A 59 106.26 -12.71 13.59
CA ALA A 59 106.46 -11.57 12.70
C ALA A 59 107.53 -11.61 11.57
N GLY A 60 107.04 -11.77 10.34
CA GLY A 60 107.69 -11.40 9.08
C GLY A 60 106.87 -11.81 7.86
N TYR A 61 105.86 -11.01 7.47
CA TYR A 61 105.10 -11.08 6.20
C TYR A 61 104.70 -12.47 5.65
N ALA A 62 103.76 -13.09 6.38
CA ALA A 62 102.48 -13.66 5.92
C ALA A 62 102.35 -14.45 4.58
N HIS A 63 101.76 -15.65 4.73
CA HIS A 63 100.82 -16.34 3.83
C HIS A 63 101.31 -17.53 2.96
N ALA A 64 101.93 -18.59 3.53
CA ALA A 64 102.05 -19.86 2.75
C ALA A 64 102.26 -21.20 3.49
N ASP A 65 102.12 -21.34 4.81
CA ASP A 65 102.56 -22.58 5.47
C ASP A 65 101.40 -23.57 5.72
N ASN A 66 101.58 -24.82 5.27
CA ASN A 66 100.71 -25.94 5.60
C ASN A 66 101.08 -26.50 6.98
N LEU A 67 100.10 -26.79 7.82
CA LEU A 67 100.28 -27.37 9.15
C LEU A 67 99.61 -28.74 9.21
N ALA A 68 100.37 -29.79 9.52
CA ALA A 68 99.85 -31.12 9.80
C ALA A 68 100.27 -31.58 11.21
N VAL A 69 99.31 -31.95 12.06
CA VAL A 69 99.55 -32.35 13.45
C VAL A 69 98.78 -33.63 13.77
N GLY A 70 99.46 -34.69 14.19
CA GLY A 70 98.81 -35.98 14.50
C GLY A 70 99.55 -37.20 13.93
N GLY A 71 98.81 -38.26 13.62
CA GLY A 71 99.35 -39.56 13.18
C GLY A 71 99.34 -40.65 14.27
N GLU A 72 99.42 -41.92 13.86
CA GLU A 72 99.25 -43.09 14.74
C GLU A 72 100.47 -43.43 15.61
N ASN A 73 101.65 -42.91 15.29
CA ASN A 73 102.86 -43.26 16.02
C ASN A 73 102.94 -42.43 17.30
N ALA A 74 103.34 -43.05 18.41
CA ALA A 74 103.31 -42.56 19.78
C ALA A 74 104.10 -41.25 20.10
N GLY A 75 104.52 -40.48 19.09
CA GLY A 75 105.01 -39.11 19.19
C GLY A 75 104.12 -38.16 18.40
N GLN A 76 103.68 -37.06 19.02
CA GLN A 76 102.99 -35.98 18.31
C GLN A 76 103.93 -35.40 17.26
N THR A 77 103.72 -35.77 16.00
CA THR A 77 104.47 -35.19 14.88
C THR A 77 103.71 -33.95 14.44
N ALA A 78 104.34 -32.79 14.56
CA ALA A 78 103.86 -31.55 13.99
C ALA A 78 104.80 -31.18 12.84
N THR A 79 104.26 -31.19 11.62
CA THR A 79 104.98 -30.86 10.40
C THR A 79 104.46 -29.53 9.89
N VAL A 80 105.38 -28.59 9.63
CA VAL A 80 105.09 -27.33 8.93
C VAL A 80 105.75 -27.40 7.56
N GLY A 81 104.99 -27.12 6.50
CA GLY A 81 105.51 -27.00 5.14
C GLY A 81 106.26 -25.67 4.95
N GLY A 82 107.42 -25.69 4.29
CA GLY A 82 108.25 -24.50 4.01
C GLY A 82 107.73 -23.53 2.95
N ALA A 83 108.53 -22.50 2.63
CA ALA A 83 108.11 -21.23 2.01
C ALA A 83 107.46 -21.23 0.60
N THR A 84 107.31 -22.38 -0.09
CA THR A 84 106.69 -22.47 -1.43
C THR A 84 105.74 -23.67 -1.55
N ALA A 85 104.76 -23.76 -0.65
CA ALA A 85 103.66 -24.75 -0.62
C ALA A 85 104.04 -26.25 -0.66
N PRO A 86 105.04 -26.75 0.11
CA PRO A 86 105.26 -28.18 0.23
C PRO A 86 104.18 -28.81 1.12
N THR A 87 103.90 -30.08 0.84
CA THR A 87 103.01 -30.92 1.63
C THR A 87 103.52 -31.05 3.06
N ALA A 88 102.67 -30.75 4.04
CA ALA A 88 102.91 -31.13 5.42
C ALA A 88 102.25 -32.48 5.68
N SER A 89 103.03 -33.49 6.04
CA SER A 89 102.53 -34.82 6.36
C SER A 89 103.17 -35.34 7.63
N THR A 90 102.38 -36.06 8.43
CA THR A 90 102.84 -36.71 9.67
C THR A 90 103.40 -38.12 9.43
N GLY A 91 103.23 -38.66 8.21
CA GLY A 91 103.68 -40.02 7.86
C GLY A 91 102.91 -41.15 8.57
N GLY A 92 103.21 -42.41 8.24
CA GLY A 92 102.53 -43.59 8.81
C GLY A 92 101.35 -44.11 7.98
N VAL A 93 100.54 -45.03 8.54
CA VAL A 93 99.42 -45.70 7.84
C VAL A 93 98.21 -44.79 7.68
N PHE A 94 97.93 -43.96 8.69
CA PHE A 94 96.80 -43.02 8.70
C PHE A 94 97.27 -41.58 8.98
N PRO A 95 97.98 -40.96 8.03
CA PRO A 95 98.59 -39.64 8.24
C PRO A 95 97.55 -38.52 8.30
N ALA A 96 97.87 -37.46 9.07
CA ALA A 96 97.37 -36.11 8.78
C ALA A 96 98.22 -35.51 7.65
N VAL A 97 97.56 -35.02 6.59
CA VAL A 97 98.15 -34.48 5.36
C VAL A 97 97.53 -33.13 5.03
N ALA A 98 98.36 -32.11 4.84
CA ALA A 98 97.96 -30.77 4.44
C ALA A 98 98.72 -30.32 3.18
N GLY A 99 98.00 -29.90 2.14
CA GLY A 99 98.56 -29.34 0.89
C GLY A 99 99.30 -30.36 -0.01
N ALA A 100 98.79 -31.58 -0.14
CA ALA A 100 99.31 -32.58 -1.09
C ALA A 100 99.08 -32.20 -2.57
N ASP A 101 98.12 -31.32 -2.80
CA ASP A 101 97.72 -30.77 -4.10
C ASP A 101 98.55 -29.53 -4.53
N GLY A 102 99.57 -29.15 -3.74
CA GLY A 102 100.38 -27.95 -3.99
C GLY A 102 99.76 -26.65 -3.49
N SER A 103 98.65 -26.72 -2.74
CA SER A 103 98.03 -25.55 -2.11
C SER A 103 98.70 -25.20 -0.77
N SER A 104 98.56 -23.94 -0.33
CA SER A 104 99.17 -23.40 0.89
C SER A 104 98.15 -23.00 1.96
N GLN A 105 98.62 -22.73 3.20
CA GLN A 105 97.80 -22.28 4.34
C GLN A 105 96.77 -23.32 4.85
N ASN A 106 96.97 -24.61 4.54
CA ASN A 106 96.07 -25.67 5.01
C ASN A 106 96.41 -26.12 6.43
N THR A 107 95.41 -26.52 7.21
CA THR A 107 95.57 -27.07 8.57
C THR A 107 94.90 -28.44 8.67
N ALA A 108 95.68 -29.50 8.90
CA ALA A 108 95.19 -30.87 9.13
C ALA A 108 95.57 -31.33 10.55
N VAL A 109 94.59 -31.67 11.39
CA VAL A 109 94.84 -32.10 12.78
C VAL A 109 94.08 -33.39 13.12
N GLY A 110 94.80 -34.48 13.41
CA GLY A 110 94.23 -35.74 13.90
C GLY A 110 94.76 -37.01 13.23
N ILE A 111 93.90 -38.03 13.08
CA ILE A 111 94.24 -39.35 12.49
C ILE A 111 93.50 -39.48 11.16
N ASN A 112 94.19 -39.90 10.09
CA ASN A 112 93.60 -40.04 8.76
C ASN A 112 92.91 -38.75 8.27
N VAL A 113 93.61 -37.61 8.32
CA VAL A 113 93.02 -36.29 8.02
C VAL A 113 93.64 -35.73 6.75
N SER A 114 92.82 -35.16 5.87
CA SER A 114 93.22 -34.54 4.60
C SER A 114 92.71 -33.10 4.55
N ALA A 115 93.61 -32.11 4.52
CA ALA A 115 93.30 -30.71 4.23
C ALA A 115 93.97 -30.28 2.91
N GLN A 116 93.19 -30.10 1.87
CA GLN A 116 93.61 -29.78 0.50
C GLN A 116 92.74 -28.61 -0.03
N GLY A 117 93.19 -27.87 -1.02
CA GLY A 117 92.43 -26.79 -1.67
C GLY A 117 92.91 -25.36 -1.39
N GLY A 118 93.76 -25.16 -0.38
CA GLY A 118 94.32 -23.86 -0.01
C GLY A 118 93.47 -23.15 1.03
N ALA A 119 94.10 -22.73 2.14
CA ALA A 119 93.41 -22.22 3.33
C ALA A 119 92.33 -23.18 3.90
N ALA A 120 92.42 -24.49 3.63
CA ALA A 120 91.47 -25.48 4.13
C ALA A 120 91.82 -25.91 5.57
N THR A 121 90.81 -26.23 6.38
CA THR A 121 90.98 -26.69 7.77
C THR A 121 90.27 -28.03 7.96
N ALA A 122 90.98 -29.07 8.38
CA ALA A 122 90.45 -30.40 8.66
C ALA A 122 90.87 -30.85 10.07
N VAL A 123 89.93 -31.21 10.94
CA VAL A 123 90.21 -31.60 12.34
C VAL A 123 89.36 -32.81 12.78
N GLY A 124 89.99 -33.92 13.17
CA GLY A 124 89.30 -35.09 13.74
C GLY A 124 89.92 -36.44 13.38
N ASP A 125 89.08 -37.47 13.28
CA ASP A 125 89.45 -38.82 12.80
C ASP A 125 88.76 -39.09 11.46
N THR A 126 89.53 -39.41 10.43
CA THR A 126 89.00 -39.69 9.09
C THR A 126 88.25 -38.48 8.52
N VAL A 127 88.93 -37.34 8.44
CA VAL A 127 88.33 -36.05 8.03
C VAL A 127 88.91 -35.57 6.71
N THR A 128 88.05 -35.07 5.82
CA THR A 128 88.48 -34.58 4.51
C THR A 128 87.97 -33.16 4.29
N ALA A 129 88.85 -32.17 4.13
CA ALA A 129 88.52 -30.84 3.65
C ALA A 129 89.35 -30.59 2.38
N ASN A 130 88.77 -30.78 1.19
CA ASN A 130 89.51 -30.68 -0.08
C ASN A 130 89.15 -29.44 -0.92
N GLY A 131 88.11 -28.71 -0.54
CA GLY A 131 87.72 -27.48 -1.21
C GLY A 131 88.61 -26.31 -0.79
N ALA A 132 88.84 -25.36 -1.71
CA ALA A 132 89.50 -24.09 -1.36
C ALA A 132 88.75 -23.38 -0.23
N ASN A 133 89.44 -22.97 0.83
CA ASN A 133 88.85 -22.38 2.05
C ASN A 133 87.81 -23.27 2.76
N ALA A 134 87.81 -24.58 2.53
CA ALA A 134 86.86 -25.49 3.18
C ALA A 134 87.24 -25.75 4.65
N THR A 135 86.24 -26.02 5.49
CA THR A 135 86.42 -26.38 6.90
C THR A 135 85.67 -27.67 7.21
N ALA A 136 86.37 -28.73 7.59
CA ALA A 136 85.78 -29.98 8.07
C ALA A 136 86.24 -30.28 9.51
N VAL A 137 85.31 -30.52 10.44
CA VAL A 137 85.61 -30.81 11.85
C VAL A 137 84.68 -31.91 12.38
N GLY A 138 85.26 -32.95 12.98
CA GLY A 138 84.53 -34.08 13.57
C GLY A 138 84.70 -35.37 12.77
N ALA A 139 84.61 -36.53 13.42
CA ALA A 139 84.97 -37.81 12.82
C ALA A 139 84.15 -38.14 11.56
N ASN A 140 84.79 -38.56 10.46
CA ASN A 140 84.14 -38.83 9.18
C ASN A 140 83.51 -37.60 8.49
N SER A 141 83.85 -36.38 8.90
CA SER A 141 83.35 -35.18 8.22
C SER A 141 84.06 -34.93 6.88
N VAL A 142 83.31 -34.42 5.90
CA VAL A 142 83.79 -34.21 4.53
C VAL A 142 83.33 -32.83 4.03
N ALA A 143 84.27 -31.97 3.64
CA ALA A 143 84.04 -30.68 3.00
C ALA A 143 84.85 -30.59 1.69
N ASN A 144 84.28 -31.04 0.58
CA ASN A 144 84.95 -31.08 -0.72
C ASN A 144 84.66 -29.84 -1.60
N GLY A 145 83.61 -29.10 -1.31
CA GLY A 145 83.27 -27.88 -2.05
C GLY A 145 84.10 -26.67 -1.63
N ALA A 146 84.36 -25.74 -2.55
CA ALA A 146 85.02 -24.48 -2.22
C ALA A 146 84.19 -23.68 -1.20
N ARG A 147 84.83 -23.15 -0.15
CA ARG A 147 84.21 -22.43 0.99
C ARG A 147 83.18 -23.27 1.76
N ALA A 148 83.20 -24.58 1.60
CA ALA A 148 82.24 -25.45 2.28
C ALA A 148 82.60 -25.66 3.76
N VAL A 149 81.60 -25.76 4.62
CA VAL A 149 81.75 -25.98 6.06
C VAL A 149 81.04 -27.29 6.43
N ALA A 150 81.76 -28.25 7.01
CA ALA A 150 81.21 -29.49 7.55
C ALA A 150 81.65 -29.65 9.02
N PHE A 151 80.75 -29.51 9.97
CA PHE A 151 81.06 -29.53 11.40
C PHE A 151 80.15 -30.54 12.12
N GLY A 152 80.70 -31.65 12.60
CA GLY A 152 79.98 -32.74 13.25
C GLY A 152 80.34 -34.11 12.68
N GLY A 153 80.13 -35.17 13.46
CA GLY A 153 80.48 -36.53 13.03
C GLY A 153 79.68 -36.96 11.80
N GLY A 154 80.35 -37.31 10.71
CA GLY A 154 79.72 -37.68 9.43
C GLY A 154 79.07 -36.52 8.66
N ALA A 155 79.27 -35.26 9.09
CA ALA A 155 78.75 -34.09 8.36
C ALA A 155 79.41 -34.01 6.98
N THR A 156 78.62 -33.82 5.92
CA THR A 156 79.12 -33.92 4.54
C THR A 156 78.63 -32.77 3.66
N THR A 157 79.57 -32.04 3.05
CA THR A 157 79.33 -30.99 2.05
C THR A 157 80.23 -31.21 0.83
N THR A 158 79.64 -31.53 -0.32
CA THR A 158 80.40 -31.80 -1.57
C THR A 158 80.35 -30.66 -2.59
N THR A 159 79.53 -29.65 -2.33
CA THR A 159 79.24 -28.52 -3.21
C THR A 159 79.74 -27.21 -2.61
N GLY A 160 79.99 -26.21 -3.47
CA GLY A 160 80.52 -24.91 -3.05
C GLY A 160 79.58 -24.15 -2.11
N ASP A 161 80.16 -23.32 -1.24
CA ASP A 161 79.45 -22.37 -0.36
C ASP A 161 78.36 -23.01 0.53
N ALA A 162 78.45 -24.33 0.75
CA ALA A 162 77.48 -25.08 1.52
C ALA A 162 77.94 -25.25 2.98
N THR A 163 77.00 -25.22 3.92
CA THR A 163 77.27 -25.35 5.35
C THR A 163 76.47 -26.52 5.93
N ALA A 164 77.13 -27.55 6.45
CA ALA A 164 76.55 -28.63 7.24
C ALA A 164 77.09 -28.59 8.67
N ILE A 165 76.24 -28.42 9.67
CA ILE A 165 76.61 -28.37 11.09
C ILE A 165 75.70 -29.31 11.89
N GLY A 166 76.24 -30.41 12.40
CA GLY A 166 75.52 -31.44 13.15
C GLY A 166 75.96 -32.84 12.74
N ALA A 167 75.76 -33.83 13.62
CA ALA A 167 76.07 -35.21 13.26
C ALA A 167 75.20 -35.67 12.09
N LEU A 168 75.82 -36.22 11.04
CA LEU A 168 75.16 -36.65 9.80
C LEU A 168 74.42 -35.54 9.04
N ALA A 169 74.69 -34.26 9.33
CA ALA A 169 74.15 -33.16 8.52
C ALA A 169 74.72 -33.24 7.10
N HIS A 170 73.88 -33.14 6.08
CA HIS A 170 74.32 -33.33 4.69
C HIS A 170 73.74 -32.28 3.74
N THR A 171 74.60 -31.73 2.89
CA THR A 171 74.19 -30.87 1.78
C THR A 171 74.52 -31.47 0.42
N THR A 172 73.63 -31.26 -0.56
CA THR A 172 73.75 -31.83 -1.92
C THR A 172 73.75 -30.78 -3.03
N SER A 173 73.69 -29.49 -2.71
CA SER A 173 73.68 -28.40 -3.72
C SER A 173 74.44 -27.17 -3.22
N GLU A 174 74.84 -26.29 -4.14
CA GLU A 174 75.55 -25.04 -3.81
C GLU A 174 74.68 -24.13 -2.91
N PHE A 175 75.32 -23.30 -2.09
CA PHE A 175 74.67 -22.32 -1.18
C PHE A 175 73.70 -22.89 -0.12
N SER A 176 73.67 -24.22 0.05
CA SER A 176 72.74 -24.85 0.98
C SER A 176 73.27 -24.86 2.41
N THR A 177 72.35 -24.78 3.37
CA THR A 177 72.67 -24.74 4.80
C THR A 177 71.87 -25.82 5.54
N ALA A 178 72.54 -26.80 6.12
CA ALA A 178 71.95 -27.86 6.95
C ALA A 178 72.51 -27.76 8.38
N VAL A 179 71.69 -27.42 9.37
CA VAL A 179 72.11 -27.25 10.77
C VAL A 179 71.23 -28.11 11.68
N GLY A 180 71.78 -29.13 12.31
CA GLY A 180 71.06 -30.10 13.15
C GLY A 180 71.54 -31.52 12.91
N THR A 181 71.24 -32.42 13.84
CA THR A 181 71.56 -33.85 13.64
C THR A 181 70.64 -34.42 12.56
N ASN A 182 71.22 -35.09 11.57
CA ASN A 182 70.53 -35.70 10.44
C ASN A 182 69.69 -34.70 9.59
N SER A 183 70.07 -33.41 9.58
CA SER A 183 69.44 -32.42 8.70
C SER A 183 69.96 -32.56 7.26
N SER A 184 69.10 -32.26 6.28
CA SER A 184 69.44 -32.35 4.86
C SER A 184 68.99 -31.12 4.08
N ALA A 185 69.87 -30.56 3.25
CA ALA A 185 69.55 -29.43 2.39
C ALA A 185 70.06 -29.60 0.94
N ALA A 186 69.17 -29.41 -0.03
CA ALA A 186 69.40 -29.52 -1.46
C ALA A 186 69.07 -28.19 -2.17
N GLY A 187 69.87 -27.16 -1.89
CA GLY A 187 69.73 -25.81 -2.46
C GLY A 187 68.90 -24.86 -1.59
N GLY A 188 68.65 -25.25 -0.33
CA GLY A 188 67.86 -24.49 0.63
C GLY A 188 68.49 -24.44 2.02
N THR A 189 67.68 -24.08 3.01
CA THR A 189 68.07 -23.98 4.43
C THR A 189 67.27 -24.98 5.27
N ALA A 190 67.94 -25.94 5.90
CA ALA A 190 67.37 -26.87 6.86
C ALA A 190 67.96 -26.66 8.25
N VAL A 191 67.15 -26.32 9.25
CA VAL A 191 67.61 -26.07 10.64
C VAL A 191 66.75 -26.85 11.63
N GLY A 192 67.30 -27.89 12.27
CA GLY A 192 66.62 -28.72 13.26
C GLY A 192 67.00 -30.20 13.16
N PHE A 193 66.62 -30.99 14.17
CA PHE A 193 66.76 -32.45 14.11
C PHE A 193 65.89 -33.01 12.97
N GLN A 194 66.50 -33.71 12.02
CA GLN A 194 65.83 -34.27 10.83
C GLN A 194 65.07 -33.25 9.96
N ALA A 195 65.45 -31.97 9.99
CA ALA A 195 64.90 -30.99 9.06
C ALA A 195 65.37 -31.30 7.62
N SER A 196 64.46 -31.25 6.66
CA SER A 196 64.71 -31.66 5.27
C SER A 196 64.24 -30.57 4.29
N ALA A 197 65.18 -29.84 3.70
CA ALA A 197 64.95 -28.87 2.63
C ALA A 197 65.39 -29.49 1.29
N ASN A 198 64.48 -30.20 0.61
CA ASN A 198 64.81 -31.10 -0.51
C ASN A 198 64.77 -30.44 -1.90
N ALA A 199 64.63 -29.11 -1.97
CA ALA A 199 64.54 -28.37 -3.23
C ALA A 199 65.23 -27.00 -3.13
N SER A 200 65.47 -26.38 -4.30
CA SER A 200 66.03 -25.02 -4.40
C SER A 200 65.17 -24.01 -3.63
N ASP A 201 65.83 -23.13 -2.90
CA ASP A 201 65.24 -22.04 -2.12
C ASP A 201 64.25 -22.52 -1.03
N ALA A 202 64.22 -23.82 -0.73
CA ALA A 202 63.36 -24.38 0.30
C ALA A 202 63.89 -24.03 1.70
N THR A 203 63.00 -23.73 2.64
CA THR A 203 63.34 -23.43 4.04
C THR A 203 62.60 -24.39 4.96
N ALA A 204 63.32 -25.28 5.64
CA ALA A 204 62.79 -26.20 6.64
C ALA A 204 63.37 -25.85 8.03
N VAL A 205 62.52 -25.43 8.97
CA VAL A 205 62.96 -25.05 10.33
C VAL A 205 62.17 -25.81 11.39
N GLY A 206 62.88 -26.42 12.34
CA GLY A 206 62.31 -27.22 13.43
C GLY A 206 62.39 -28.73 13.17
N VAL A 207 62.09 -29.48 14.22
CA VAL A 207 62.16 -30.95 14.21
C VAL A 207 61.24 -31.52 13.14
N ASP A 208 61.73 -32.49 12.37
CA ASP A 208 60.99 -33.24 11.33
C ASP A 208 60.28 -32.33 10.30
N SER A 209 60.74 -31.09 10.11
CA SER A 209 60.17 -30.18 9.12
C SER A 209 60.59 -30.60 7.71
N VAL A 210 59.63 -30.68 6.80
CA VAL A 210 59.86 -31.09 5.41
C VAL A 210 59.43 -29.98 4.46
N ALA A 211 60.40 -29.40 3.76
CA ALA A 211 60.20 -28.45 2.67
C ALA A 211 60.74 -29.08 1.38
N SER A 212 59.87 -29.69 0.57
CA SER A 212 60.27 -30.44 -0.65
C SER A 212 59.86 -29.76 -1.96
N GLY A 213 59.13 -28.64 -1.89
CA GLY A 213 58.84 -27.82 -3.06
C GLY A 213 59.88 -26.73 -3.27
N ILE A 214 60.06 -26.31 -4.52
CA ILE A 214 60.90 -25.14 -4.87
C ILE A 214 60.32 -23.89 -4.16
N GLY A 215 61.16 -23.13 -3.46
CA GLY A 215 60.75 -21.93 -2.71
C GLY A 215 59.76 -22.20 -1.58
N SER A 216 59.63 -23.46 -1.13
CA SER A 216 58.69 -23.84 -0.07
C SER A 216 59.22 -23.49 1.33
N VAL A 217 58.31 -23.23 2.27
CA VAL A 217 58.63 -22.92 3.66
C VAL A 217 57.90 -23.90 4.57
N SER A 218 58.64 -24.63 5.41
CA SER A 218 58.13 -25.55 6.40
C SER A 218 58.67 -25.20 7.79
N ILE A 219 57.79 -25.01 8.77
CA ILE A 219 58.19 -24.69 10.16
C ILE A 219 57.44 -25.56 11.18
N SER A 220 58.20 -26.17 12.11
CA SER A 220 57.70 -26.94 13.26
C SER A 220 56.92 -28.22 12.91
N ARG A 221 57.60 -29.29 12.47
CA ARG A 221 57.01 -30.58 12.04
C ARG A 221 55.98 -30.45 10.90
N ALA A 222 56.07 -29.39 10.11
CA ALA A 222 55.17 -29.13 9.00
C ALA A 222 55.65 -29.80 7.70
N GLN A 223 54.76 -29.89 6.71
CA GLN A 223 55.02 -30.49 5.41
C GLN A 223 54.61 -29.52 4.30
N ALA A 224 55.59 -28.90 3.66
CA ALA A 224 55.42 -28.06 2.47
C ALA A 224 56.03 -28.79 1.27
N THR A 225 55.23 -29.60 0.56
CA THR A 225 55.73 -30.56 -0.44
C THR A 225 55.61 -30.09 -1.89
N ALA A 226 55.03 -28.91 -2.12
CA ALA A 226 54.79 -28.37 -3.46
C ALA A 226 55.42 -26.99 -3.64
N GLN A 227 55.56 -26.55 -4.90
CA GLN A 227 56.18 -25.27 -5.25
C GLN A 227 55.51 -24.10 -4.52
N ASN A 228 56.32 -23.21 -3.94
CA ASN A 228 55.90 -22.02 -3.20
C ASN A 228 54.92 -22.30 -2.05
N ALA A 229 54.84 -23.56 -1.59
CA ALA A 229 53.96 -23.94 -0.50
C ALA A 229 54.52 -23.45 0.84
N ILE A 230 53.64 -23.00 1.73
CA ILE A 230 53.99 -22.53 3.06
C ILE A 230 53.22 -23.36 4.07
N ALA A 231 53.92 -24.15 4.90
CA ALA A 231 53.34 -24.92 5.98
C ALA A 231 53.99 -24.53 7.32
N ILE A 232 53.22 -24.03 8.27
CA ILE A 232 53.72 -23.55 9.56
C ILE A 232 52.82 -24.09 10.67
N GLY A 233 53.39 -24.90 11.55
CA GLY A 233 52.69 -25.51 12.69
C GLY A 233 52.74 -27.03 12.66
N GLU A 234 52.54 -27.64 13.83
CA GLU A 234 52.62 -29.10 13.99
C GLU A 234 51.63 -29.80 13.07
N ASN A 235 52.13 -30.70 12.21
CA ASN A 235 51.33 -31.44 11.22
C ASN A 235 50.58 -30.55 10.21
N ALA A 236 50.97 -29.27 10.06
CA ALA A 236 50.46 -28.43 8.98
C ALA A 236 50.92 -29.01 7.63
N ALA A 237 50.02 -29.09 6.64
CA ALA A 237 50.28 -29.71 5.35
C ALA A 237 49.85 -28.79 4.20
N ALA A 238 50.83 -28.25 3.49
CA ALA A 238 50.65 -27.48 2.25
C ALA A 238 51.20 -28.32 1.08
N THR A 239 50.33 -29.11 0.45
CA THR A 239 50.74 -30.18 -0.48
C THR A 239 50.47 -29.86 -1.95
N ALA A 240 49.97 -28.66 -2.24
CA ALA A 240 49.70 -28.18 -3.60
C ALA A 240 50.40 -26.84 -3.88
N ALA A 241 50.55 -26.50 -5.16
CA ALA A 241 51.32 -25.31 -5.55
C ALA A 241 50.70 -24.01 -5.01
N ASN A 242 51.54 -23.10 -4.52
CA ASN A 242 51.17 -21.81 -3.91
C ASN A 242 50.18 -21.93 -2.74
N SER A 243 50.09 -23.09 -2.10
CA SER A 243 49.19 -23.30 -0.96
C SER A 243 49.81 -22.80 0.35
N VAL A 244 48.96 -22.33 1.27
CA VAL A 244 49.36 -21.84 2.58
C VAL A 244 48.58 -22.58 3.66
N ALA A 245 49.27 -23.28 4.55
CA ALA A 245 48.73 -23.95 5.72
C ALA A 245 49.41 -23.39 6.99
N LEU A 246 48.68 -22.60 7.78
CA LEU A 246 49.18 -21.95 9.00
C LEU A 246 48.33 -22.34 10.20
N GLY A 247 48.90 -23.13 11.11
CA GLY A 247 48.24 -23.63 12.31
C GLY A 247 48.43 -25.14 12.47
N ALA A 248 48.37 -25.64 13.71
CA ALA A 248 48.50 -27.07 13.96
C ALA A 248 47.39 -27.85 13.22
N ALA A 249 47.78 -28.88 12.47
CA ALA A 249 46.91 -29.68 11.60
C ALA A 249 46.14 -28.88 10.52
N ALA A 250 46.58 -27.66 10.15
CA ALA A 250 46.02 -26.96 9.01
C ALA A 250 46.35 -27.69 7.71
N VAL A 251 45.39 -27.86 6.80
CA VAL A 251 45.57 -28.60 5.54
C VAL A 251 45.16 -27.72 4.37
N ALA A 252 46.10 -27.46 3.46
CA ALA A 252 45.87 -26.82 2.18
C ALA A 252 46.37 -27.75 1.06
N ASN A 253 45.48 -28.58 0.51
CA ASN A 253 45.82 -29.65 -0.43
C ASN A 253 45.39 -29.37 -1.88
N GLY A 254 44.94 -28.15 -2.17
CA GLY A 254 44.60 -27.67 -3.50
C GLY A 254 45.41 -26.44 -3.90
N THR A 255 45.55 -26.23 -5.20
CA THR A 255 46.36 -25.14 -5.76
C THR A 255 45.82 -23.77 -5.33
N ASN A 256 46.71 -22.89 -4.88
CA ASN A 256 46.41 -21.55 -4.39
C ASN A 256 45.50 -21.51 -3.14
N ASN A 257 45.36 -22.61 -2.40
CA ASN A 257 44.52 -22.66 -1.22
C ASN A 257 45.16 -21.97 -0.02
N ILE A 258 44.33 -21.40 0.85
CA ILE A 258 44.72 -20.78 2.12
C ILE A 258 43.96 -21.45 3.26
N ALA A 259 44.67 -22.15 4.14
CA ALA A 259 44.15 -22.73 5.37
C ALA A 259 44.87 -22.08 6.58
N ILE A 260 44.15 -21.30 7.37
CA ILE A 260 44.71 -20.58 8.53
C ILE A 260 43.86 -20.88 9.77
N GLY A 261 44.45 -21.52 10.78
CA GLY A 261 43.77 -21.93 12.02
C GLY A 261 44.06 -23.38 12.39
N ASN A 262 43.88 -23.73 13.66
CA ASN A 262 44.04 -25.12 14.10
C ASN A 262 42.98 -26.02 13.44
N GLY A 263 43.41 -27.06 12.72
CA GLY A 263 42.54 -27.99 12.02
C GLY A 263 41.73 -27.38 10.87
N SER A 264 42.11 -26.21 10.35
CA SER A 264 41.46 -25.66 9.15
C SER A 264 41.79 -26.50 7.92
N SER A 265 40.85 -26.65 7.00
CA SER A 265 40.99 -27.49 5.82
C SER A 265 40.47 -26.78 4.57
N ALA A 266 41.37 -26.46 3.64
CA ALA A 266 41.04 -25.90 2.34
C ALA A 266 41.36 -26.91 1.23
N SER A 267 40.32 -27.38 0.52
CA SER A 267 40.40 -28.28 -0.62
C SER A 267 39.65 -27.72 -1.83
N GLY A 268 40.14 -27.97 -3.05
CA GLY A 268 39.63 -27.37 -4.28
C GLY A 268 40.66 -26.48 -4.97
N PHE A 269 40.24 -25.42 -5.65
CA PHE A 269 41.13 -24.46 -6.30
C PHE A 269 40.90 -23.07 -5.72
N GLY A 270 41.93 -22.43 -5.15
CA GLY A 270 41.83 -21.11 -4.55
C GLY A 270 40.94 -21.04 -3.30
N ALA A 271 40.68 -22.16 -2.64
CA ALA A 271 39.80 -22.21 -1.48
C ALA A 271 40.42 -21.49 -0.26
N ILE A 272 39.60 -20.84 0.56
CA ILE A 272 40.02 -20.09 1.75
C ILE A 272 39.31 -20.64 2.98
N ALA A 273 40.03 -21.31 3.88
CA ALA A 273 39.57 -21.76 5.18
C ALA A 273 40.30 -21.00 6.29
N GLN A 274 39.65 -20.00 6.90
CA GLN A 274 40.24 -19.16 7.95
C GLN A 274 39.44 -19.26 9.25
N GLY A 275 40.05 -19.81 10.30
CA GLY A 275 39.44 -20.06 11.60
C GLY A 275 39.72 -21.48 12.09
N ALA A 276 39.72 -21.70 13.41
CA ALA A 276 39.89 -23.05 13.95
C ALA A 276 38.73 -23.95 13.49
N GLY A 277 39.05 -25.11 12.91
CA GLY A 277 38.09 -26.05 12.35
C GLY A 277 37.32 -25.55 11.11
N ALA A 278 37.73 -24.44 10.48
CA ALA A 278 37.08 -23.97 9.25
C ALA A 278 37.33 -24.95 8.09
N VAL A 279 36.30 -25.25 7.29
CA VAL A 279 36.36 -26.19 6.17
C VAL A 279 35.86 -25.52 4.90
N ALA A 280 36.73 -25.35 3.92
CA ALA A 280 36.39 -24.85 2.58
C ALA A 280 36.68 -25.94 1.53
N ASN A 281 35.63 -26.53 0.97
CA ASN A 281 35.70 -27.61 -0.01
C ASN A 281 34.71 -27.38 -1.18
N GLY A 282 35.16 -26.71 -2.25
CA GLY A 282 34.31 -26.34 -3.39
C GLY A 282 34.21 -27.39 -4.50
N GLY A 283 34.95 -28.50 -4.40
CA GLY A 283 35.17 -29.41 -5.52
C GLY A 283 36.23 -28.91 -6.51
N ALA A 284 36.42 -29.63 -7.62
CA ALA A 284 37.45 -29.32 -8.60
C ALA A 284 37.13 -28.04 -9.39
N GLY A 285 38.03 -27.05 -9.37
CA GLY A 285 37.89 -25.81 -10.14
C GLY A 285 37.02 -24.71 -9.50
N SER A 286 36.60 -24.89 -8.24
CA SER A 286 35.74 -23.93 -7.54
C SER A 286 36.39 -23.35 -6.29
N VAL A 287 35.94 -22.15 -5.93
CA VAL A 287 36.51 -21.32 -4.86
C VAL A 287 35.57 -21.32 -3.67
N ALA A 288 35.73 -22.27 -2.76
CA ALA A 288 35.00 -22.25 -1.48
C ALA A 288 35.66 -21.27 -0.50
N ILE A 289 34.85 -20.51 0.24
CA ILE A 289 35.32 -19.55 1.26
C ILE A 289 34.64 -19.87 2.58
N ALA A 290 35.41 -20.33 3.57
CA ALA A 290 34.97 -20.54 4.94
C ALA A 290 35.78 -19.66 5.90
N ILE A 291 35.17 -18.63 6.48
CA ILE A 291 35.82 -17.68 7.38
C ILE A 291 35.06 -17.63 8.71
N GLY A 292 35.67 -18.11 9.78
CA GLY A 292 35.10 -18.20 11.12
C GLY A 292 35.43 -19.54 11.77
N GLN A 293 35.38 -19.59 13.10
CA GLN A 293 35.54 -20.87 13.80
C GLN A 293 34.43 -21.83 13.36
N ASN A 294 34.79 -23.04 12.95
CA ASN A 294 33.87 -24.07 12.45
C ASN A 294 32.97 -23.59 11.29
N ALA A 295 33.40 -22.59 10.51
CA ALA A 295 32.70 -22.22 9.29
C ALA A 295 32.85 -23.35 8.27
N ILE A 296 31.77 -23.72 7.58
CA ILE A 296 31.75 -24.83 6.62
C ILE A 296 31.22 -24.30 5.29
N ALA A 297 32.07 -24.27 4.27
CA ALA A 297 31.70 -23.97 2.89
C ALA A 297 32.02 -25.20 2.06
N THR A 298 31.02 -26.04 1.80
CA THR A 298 31.21 -27.34 1.14
C THR A 298 30.21 -27.55 0.03
N SER A 299 30.67 -27.97 -1.13
CA SER A 299 29.80 -28.46 -2.20
C SER A 299 29.83 -29.99 -2.24
N SER A 300 28.67 -30.60 -2.47
CA SER A 300 28.57 -32.02 -2.87
C SER A 300 27.99 -32.07 -4.29
N GLY A 301 28.65 -32.80 -5.19
CA GLY A 301 28.23 -32.93 -6.59
C GLY A 301 29.03 -32.04 -7.54
N ALA A 302 28.34 -31.15 -8.27
CA ALA A 302 28.96 -30.29 -9.28
C ALA A 302 29.91 -29.25 -8.66
N PRO A 303 30.94 -28.79 -9.39
CA PRO A 303 31.80 -27.69 -8.96
C PRO A 303 30.95 -26.46 -8.59
N ALA A 304 31.13 -25.94 -7.38
CA ALA A 304 30.44 -24.73 -6.91
C ALA A 304 31.26 -23.99 -5.86
N SER A 305 31.03 -22.69 -5.71
CA SER A 305 31.85 -21.79 -4.89
C SER A 305 31.09 -21.28 -3.66
N PRO A 306 30.78 -22.16 -2.68
CA PRO A 306 30.02 -21.76 -1.51
C PRO A 306 30.80 -20.78 -0.63
N VAL A 307 30.08 -19.89 0.04
CA VAL A 307 30.65 -18.86 0.92
C VAL A 307 30.02 -18.96 2.31
N ALA A 308 30.79 -19.34 3.31
CA ALA A 308 30.41 -19.35 4.72
C ALA A 308 31.27 -18.35 5.52
N ILE A 309 30.68 -17.27 6.01
CA ILE A 309 31.37 -16.24 6.79
C ILE A 309 30.66 -16.02 8.12
N GLY A 310 31.33 -16.35 9.23
CA GLY A 310 30.80 -16.29 10.58
C GLY A 310 31.12 -17.55 11.37
N VAL A 311 31.15 -17.45 12.70
CA VAL A 311 31.32 -18.64 13.56
C VAL A 311 30.16 -19.60 13.31
N ALA A 312 30.48 -20.87 13.02
CA ALA A 312 29.53 -21.92 12.68
C ALA A 312 28.60 -21.61 11.49
N ALA A 313 28.96 -20.67 10.62
CA ALA A 313 28.23 -20.45 9.36
C ALA A 313 28.38 -21.68 8.45
N GLN A 314 27.29 -22.09 7.81
CA GLN A 314 27.26 -23.29 6.96
C GLN A 314 26.64 -22.95 5.61
N ALA A 315 27.47 -22.99 4.58
CA ALA A 315 27.08 -22.93 3.18
C ALA A 315 27.35 -24.30 2.56
N VAL A 316 26.29 -25.12 2.48
CA VAL A 316 26.36 -26.51 2.06
C VAL A 316 25.56 -26.68 0.79
N ASN A 317 26.13 -27.39 -0.19
CA ASN A 317 25.55 -27.68 -1.51
C ASN A 317 25.54 -26.49 -2.48
N GLY A 318 26.11 -26.70 -3.67
CA GLY A 318 26.04 -25.75 -4.78
C GLY A 318 26.58 -24.35 -4.44
N GLU A 319 25.97 -23.32 -5.03
CA GLU A 319 26.37 -21.91 -4.89
C GLU A 319 25.78 -21.24 -3.62
N ALA A 320 25.78 -21.96 -2.49
CA ALA A 320 25.19 -21.47 -1.25
C ALA A 320 26.01 -20.32 -0.63
N VAL A 321 25.34 -19.34 -0.02
CA VAL A 321 25.95 -18.21 0.68
C VAL A 321 25.38 -18.10 2.09
N ALA A 322 26.20 -18.32 3.11
CA ALA A 322 25.87 -18.16 4.53
C ALA A 322 26.75 -17.09 5.18
N ILE A 323 26.17 -15.96 5.57
CA ILE A 323 26.91 -14.85 6.20
C ILE A 323 26.24 -14.47 7.52
N GLY A 324 26.92 -14.71 8.64
CA GLY A 324 26.43 -14.47 9.99
C GLY A 324 26.78 -15.61 10.94
N ASN A 325 26.80 -15.34 12.25
CA ASN A 325 26.97 -16.41 13.24
C ASN A 325 25.85 -17.44 13.08
N SER A 326 26.21 -18.71 12.92
CA SER A 326 25.27 -19.82 12.73
C SER A 326 24.30 -19.64 11.55
N ALA A 327 24.63 -18.81 10.56
CA ALA A 327 23.85 -18.69 9.32
C ALA A 327 23.87 -20.03 8.58
N PHE A 328 22.73 -20.44 8.01
CA PHE A 328 22.54 -21.80 7.52
C PHE A 328 21.91 -21.80 6.12
N ALA A 329 22.76 -21.93 5.09
CA ALA A 329 22.36 -22.05 3.69
C ALA A 329 22.69 -23.47 3.20
N GLN A 330 21.69 -24.34 3.03
CA GLN A 330 21.89 -25.73 2.59
C GLN A 330 21.29 -26.05 1.22
N GLY A 331 20.47 -25.14 0.67
CA GLY A 331 19.94 -25.30 -0.67
C GLY A 331 20.98 -24.93 -1.72
N ASN A 332 20.99 -25.62 -2.86
CA ASN A 332 21.73 -25.14 -4.02
C ASN A 332 21.26 -23.72 -4.39
N GLY A 333 22.19 -22.77 -4.47
CA GLY A 333 21.91 -21.36 -4.74
C GLY A 333 21.14 -20.64 -3.63
N SER A 334 21.08 -21.21 -2.41
CA SER A 334 20.43 -20.57 -1.28
C SER A 334 21.29 -19.46 -0.67
N ILE A 335 20.64 -18.42 -0.14
CA ILE A 335 21.31 -17.27 0.50
C ILE A 335 20.75 -17.12 1.91
N SER A 336 21.62 -17.19 2.92
CA SER A 336 21.29 -16.99 4.33
C SER A 336 22.20 -15.91 4.92
N MET A 337 21.66 -14.73 5.20
CA MET A 337 22.41 -13.59 5.71
C MET A 337 21.79 -13.06 7.01
N GLY A 338 22.52 -13.17 8.12
CA GLY A 338 22.06 -12.79 9.46
C GLY A 338 22.40 -13.85 10.50
N VAL A 339 22.41 -13.46 11.77
CA VAL A 339 22.61 -14.41 12.88
C VAL A 339 21.48 -15.44 12.87
N SER A 340 21.84 -16.72 12.75
CA SER A 340 20.90 -17.84 12.71
C SER A 340 19.82 -17.72 11.63
N ALA A 341 20.10 -17.00 10.53
CA ALA A 341 19.25 -17.06 9.34
C ALA A 341 19.28 -18.50 8.76
N ASN A 342 18.18 -18.93 8.15
CA ASN A 342 18.00 -20.29 7.67
C ASN A 342 17.36 -20.30 6.27
N ALA A 343 18.15 -20.71 5.28
CA ALA A 343 17.77 -20.92 3.88
C ALA A 343 18.09 -22.38 3.49
N ALA A 344 17.33 -23.33 4.05
CA ALA A 344 17.64 -24.77 3.94
C ALA A 344 17.26 -25.39 2.59
N VAL A 345 16.41 -24.74 1.79
CA VAL A 345 15.87 -25.31 0.54
C VAL A 345 16.50 -24.62 -0.68
N ALA A 346 16.62 -25.35 -1.79
CA ALA A 346 17.19 -24.82 -3.03
C ALA A 346 16.46 -23.53 -3.48
N GLY A 347 17.23 -22.55 -3.95
CA GLY A 347 16.70 -21.27 -4.43
C GLY A 347 16.05 -20.37 -3.38
N THR A 348 16.26 -20.63 -2.08
CA THR A 348 15.70 -19.79 -1.01
C THR A 348 16.59 -18.63 -0.60
N VAL A 349 15.98 -17.55 -0.12
CA VAL A 349 16.70 -16.36 0.38
C VAL A 349 16.19 -15.99 1.77
N ALA A 350 17.04 -16.06 2.79
CA ALA A 350 16.78 -15.63 4.16
C ALA A 350 17.71 -14.46 4.52
N LEU A 351 17.18 -13.26 4.69
CA LEU A 351 17.91 -12.04 5.01
C LEU A 351 17.37 -11.40 6.29
N GLY A 352 18.18 -11.36 7.34
CA GLY A 352 17.82 -10.87 8.67
C GLY A 352 18.05 -11.94 9.73
N GLY A 353 18.36 -11.53 10.96
CA GLY A 353 18.58 -12.49 12.05
C GLY A 353 17.33 -13.33 12.31
N LEU A 354 17.48 -14.64 12.53
CA LEU A 354 16.38 -15.59 12.73
C LEU A 354 15.39 -15.70 11.54
N SER A 355 15.70 -15.15 10.37
CA SER A 355 14.86 -15.32 9.17
C SER A 355 14.84 -16.79 8.72
N GLN A 356 13.69 -17.26 8.25
CA GLN A 356 13.46 -18.66 7.88
C GLN A 356 12.80 -18.75 6.50
N ALA A 357 13.59 -19.02 5.46
CA ALA A 357 13.12 -19.34 4.13
C ALA A 357 13.17 -20.86 3.92
N THR A 358 12.05 -21.52 4.20
CA THR A 358 11.94 -23.00 4.23
C THR A 358 10.96 -23.56 3.20
N GLY A 359 10.16 -22.72 2.56
CA GLY A 359 9.42 -23.11 1.36
C GLY A 359 10.35 -23.18 0.14
N ALA A 360 10.10 -24.07 -0.81
CA ALA A 360 10.85 -24.07 -2.07
C ALA A 360 10.73 -22.71 -2.79
N ASN A 361 11.84 -22.18 -3.29
CA ASN A 361 11.90 -20.87 -3.98
C ASN A 361 11.34 -19.70 -3.14
N SER A 362 11.32 -19.82 -1.81
CA SER A 362 10.77 -18.80 -0.91
C SER A 362 11.79 -17.74 -0.51
N ILE A 363 11.29 -16.57 -0.15
CA ILE A 363 12.10 -15.41 0.27
C ILE A 363 11.61 -14.92 1.64
N ALA A 364 12.49 -14.85 2.63
CA ALA A 364 12.22 -14.26 3.95
C ALA A 364 13.19 -13.09 4.19
N ILE A 365 12.67 -11.86 4.21
CA ILE A 365 13.45 -10.64 4.43
C ILE A 365 12.90 -9.91 5.66
N GLY A 366 13.72 -9.83 6.71
CA GLY A 366 13.38 -9.21 8.00
C GLY A 366 13.84 -10.08 9.18
N ASN A 367 14.03 -9.45 10.35
CA ASN A 367 14.30 -10.21 11.57
C ASN A 367 13.11 -11.13 11.88
N ALA A 368 13.37 -12.41 12.10
CA ALA A 368 12.35 -13.43 12.35
C ALA A 368 11.25 -13.54 11.27
N ALA A 369 11.49 -13.08 10.04
CA ALA A 369 10.59 -13.30 8.91
C ALA A 369 10.53 -14.81 8.57
N VAL A 370 9.36 -15.35 8.28
CA VAL A 370 9.15 -16.78 8.01
C VAL A 370 8.40 -16.97 6.69
N ALA A 371 9.09 -17.49 5.68
CA ALA A 371 8.51 -17.93 4.42
C ALA A 371 8.61 -19.46 4.33
N SER A 372 7.56 -20.15 4.79
CA SER A 372 7.51 -21.62 4.86
C SER A 372 6.70 -22.27 3.73
N THR A 373 6.00 -21.45 2.96
CA THR A 373 5.22 -21.86 1.79
C THR A 373 6.04 -21.67 0.51
N ALA A 374 5.97 -22.62 -0.42
CA ALA A 374 6.67 -22.52 -1.70
C ALA A 374 6.22 -21.28 -2.50
N GLU A 375 7.12 -20.73 -3.33
CA GLU A 375 6.88 -19.57 -4.21
C GLU A 375 6.35 -18.31 -3.48
N SER A 376 6.61 -18.18 -2.17
CA SER A 376 6.11 -17.08 -1.34
C SER A 376 7.22 -16.21 -0.76
N THR A 377 6.86 -14.98 -0.43
CA THR A 377 7.75 -13.98 0.15
C THR A 377 7.20 -13.45 1.48
N ALA A 378 7.98 -13.57 2.56
CA ALA A 378 7.79 -12.81 3.79
C ALA A 378 8.67 -11.55 3.75
N LEU A 379 8.07 -10.36 3.80
CA LEU A 379 8.76 -9.07 3.68
C LEU A 379 8.43 -8.17 4.88
N GLY A 380 9.31 -8.16 5.88
CA GLY A 380 9.16 -7.38 7.10
C GLY A 380 9.61 -8.16 8.34
N SER A 381 9.94 -7.43 9.41
CA SER A 381 10.26 -8.07 10.70
C SER A 381 9.06 -8.85 11.21
N GLY A 382 9.24 -10.13 11.53
CA GLY A 382 8.18 -11.02 11.99
C GLY A 382 7.11 -11.33 10.94
N ALA A 383 7.30 -10.97 9.67
CA ALA A 383 6.34 -11.32 8.61
C ALA A 383 6.25 -12.84 8.44
N VAL A 384 5.04 -13.38 8.25
CA VAL A 384 4.82 -14.82 8.12
C VAL A 384 3.96 -15.11 6.90
N THR A 385 4.43 -15.97 6.00
CA THR A 385 3.61 -16.43 4.86
C THR A 385 2.60 -17.49 5.31
N ARG A 386 1.48 -17.56 4.59
CA ARG A 386 0.45 -18.62 4.74
C ARG A 386 0.15 -19.19 3.36
N ALA A 387 -0.50 -20.36 3.33
CA ALA A 387 -0.90 -20.97 2.07
C ALA A 387 -1.78 -20.00 1.26
N ALA A 388 -1.49 -19.88 -0.04
CA ALA A 388 -2.29 -19.09 -0.95
C ALA A 388 -3.72 -19.65 -0.99
N SER A 389 -4.71 -18.77 -0.94
CA SER A 389 -6.12 -19.14 -0.97
C SER A 389 -6.71 -18.78 -2.33
N ASN A 390 -7.37 -19.73 -2.98
CA ASN A 390 -8.06 -19.50 -4.25
C ASN A 390 -9.37 -18.74 -3.98
N VAL A 391 -9.43 -17.47 -4.35
CA VAL A 391 -10.65 -16.64 -4.21
C VAL A 391 -11.18 -16.33 -5.61
N ASN A 392 -12.22 -17.05 -6.02
CA ASN A 392 -12.87 -16.87 -7.34
C ASN A 392 -14.19 -16.08 -7.25
N SER A 393 -14.75 -15.98 -6.05
CA SER A 393 -16.00 -15.30 -5.76
C SER A 393 -16.14 -15.01 -4.26
N VAL A 394 -16.99 -14.06 -3.92
CA VAL A 394 -17.45 -13.77 -2.57
C VAL A 394 -18.95 -13.50 -2.62
N THR A 395 -19.71 -14.06 -1.68
CA THR A 395 -21.15 -13.75 -1.53
C THR A 395 -21.32 -12.83 -0.33
N LEU A 396 -21.84 -11.64 -0.55
CA LEU A 396 -22.12 -10.65 0.47
C LEU A 396 -23.62 -10.35 0.43
N ASN A 397 -24.31 -10.53 1.57
CA ASN A 397 -25.76 -10.29 1.68
C ASN A 397 -26.61 -10.96 0.58
N GLY A 398 -26.24 -12.18 0.16
CA GLY A 398 -26.93 -12.94 -0.88
C GLY A 398 -26.58 -12.57 -2.33
N VAL A 399 -25.71 -11.57 -2.55
CA VAL A 399 -25.18 -11.22 -3.87
C VAL A 399 -23.79 -11.83 -4.06
N THR A 400 -23.62 -12.64 -5.09
CA THR A 400 -22.33 -13.25 -5.44
C THR A 400 -21.56 -12.35 -6.40
N PHE A 401 -20.41 -11.84 -5.95
CA PHE A 401 -19.39 -11.21 -6.77
C PHE A 401 -18.40 -12.31 -7.20
N GLY A 402 -18.15 -12.48 -8.48
CA GLY A 402 -17.27 -13.55 -8.97
C GLY A 402 -16.61 -13.22 -10.30
N GLY A 403 -15.84 -14.18 -10.82
CA GLY A 403 -15.06 -13.98 -12.03
C GLY A 403 -13.75 -13.21 -11.78
N PHE A 404 -13.21 -13.30 -10.56
CA PHE A 404 -11.95 -12.67 -10.22
C PHE A 404 -10.79 -13.31 -10.98
N ALA A 405 -9.91 -12.47 -11.55
CA ALA A 405 -8.68 -12.91 -12.18
C ALA A 405 -7.68 -13.48 -11.14
N GLY A 406 -6.73 -14.29 -11.59
CA GLY A 406 -5.67 -14.83 -10.72
C GLY A 406 -6.15 -15.89 -9.72
N SER A 407 -7.17 -16.69 -10.06
CA SER A 407 -7.81 -17.67 -9.16
C SER A 407 -6.94 -18.87 -8.74
N THR A 408 -5.69 -18.96 -9.20
CA THR A 408 -4.72 -20.04 -8.90
C THR A 408 -3.34 -19.47 -8.52
N PRO A 409 -3.23 -18.70 -7.43
CA PRO A 409 -1.95 -18.16 -6.97
C PRO A 409 -0.95 -19.28 -6.62
N LEU A 410 0.29 -19.17 -7.11
CA LEU A 410 1.37 -20.11 -6.78
C LEU A 410 1.90 -19.91 -5.34
N GLY A 411 1.84 -18.68 -4.84
CA GLY A 411 2.32 -18.30 -3.51
C GLY A 411 1.73 -16.95 -3.07
N VAL A 412 2.24 -16.42 -1.97
CA VAL A 412 1.79 -15.14 -1.39
C VAL A 412 2.97 -14.23 -1.08
N VAL A 413 2.73 -12.92 -1.12
CA VAL A 413 3.60 -11.94 -0.46
C VAL A 413 2.93 -11.53 0.85
N SER A 414 3.54 -11.88 1.97
CA SER A 414 3.11 -11.43 3.29
C SER A 414 4.04 -10.34 3.79
N ILE A 415 3.49 -9.19 4.17
CA ILE A 415 4.26 -8.08 4.74
C ILE A 415 4.24 -8.04 6.26
N GLY A 416 3.50 -8.94 6.92
CA GLY A 416 3.34 -8.95 8.38
C GLY A 416 2.83 -10.29 8.91
N ALA A 417 2.57 -10.36 10.21
CA ALA A 417 1.88 -11.50 10.84
C ALA A 417 0.45 -11.09 11.22
N VAL A 418 -0.39 -12.07 11.54
CA VAL A 418 -1.74 -11.81 12.05
C VAL A 418 -1.64 -11.00 13.35
N GLY A 419 -2.33 -9.86 13.40
CA GLY A 419 -2.27 -8.91 14.52
C GLY A 419 -1.03 -8.00 14.52
N GLN A 420 -0.17 -8.10 13.51
CA GLN A 420 1.00 -7.27 13.26
C GLN A 420 1.07 -6.91 11.76
N GLU A 421 -0.04 -6.40 11.23
CA GLU A 421 -0.18 -6.02 9.83
C GLU A 421 0.59 -4.72 9.53
N HIS A 422 1.22 -4.65 8.36
CA HIS A 422 1.89 -3.43 7.89
C HIS A 422 1.03 -2.71 6.83
N GLN A 423 1.15 -1.38 6.77
CA GLN A 423 0.56 -0.59 5.70
C GLN A 423 1.41 -0.67 4.44
N LEU A 424 0.76 -0.90 3.30
CA LEU A 424 1.39 -0.76 1.99
C LEU A 424 1.14 0.66 1.46
N GLN A 425 2.20 1.47 1.40
CA GLN A 425 2.11 2.89 1.02
C GLN A 425 2.70 3.14 -0.37
N ASN A 426 2.34 4.27 -0.99
CA ASN A 426 2.79 4.70 -2.33
C ASN A 426 2.43 3.73 -3.48
N VAL A 427 1.27 3.07 -3.36
CA VAL A 427 0.71 2.22 -4.42
C VAL A 427 0.01 3.10 -5.46
N ALA A 428 0.51 3.09 -6.70
CA ALA A 428 -0.17 3.73 -7.82
C ALA A 428 -1.56 3.10 -8.07
N ALA A 429 -2.43 3.78 -8.81
CA ALA A 429 -3.75 3.24 -9.11
C ALA A 429 -3.61 1.97 -9.97
N GLY A 430 -4.16 0.85 -9.51
CA GLY A 430 -4.16 -0.41 -10.25
C GLY A 430 -5.12 -0.36 -11.44
N GLN A 431 -4.92 -1.21 -12.44
CA GLN A 431 -5.89 -1.30 -13.54
C GLN A 431 -7.23 -1.87 -13.05
N ILE A 432 -8.34 -1.28 -13.48
CA ILE A 432 -9.70 -1.76 -13.17
C ILE A 432 -10.26 -2.42 -14.44
N SER A 433 -10.07 -3.73 -14.57
CA SER A 433 -10.58 -4.55 -15.69
C SER A 433 -10.82 -5.99 -15.23
N ALA A 434 -11.56 -6.79 -16.02
CA ALA A 434 -11.92 -8.17 -15.67
C ALA A 434 -10.72 -9.12 -15.54
N THR A 435 -9.59 -8.80 -16.15
CA THR A 435 -8.35 -9.62 -16.14
C THR A 435 -7.27 -9.05 -15.23
N SER A 436 -7.51 -7.93 -14.55
CA SER A 436 -6.50 -7.26 -13.72
C SER A 436 -6.17 -8.05 -12.46
N THR A 437 -4.89 -8.12 -12.12
CA THR A 437 -4.36 -8.67 -10.86
C THR A 437 -3.61 -7.61 -10.06
N ASP A 438 -3.80 -6.33 -10.38
CA ASP A 438 -3.13 -5.21 -9.71
C ASP A 438 -3.77 -4.92 -8.35
N ALA A 439 -2.97 -4.44 -7.40
CA ALA A 439 -3.49 -3.91 -6.14
C ALA A 439 -4.29 -2.62 -6.39
N VAL A 440 -5.50 -2.54 -5.83
CA VAL A 440 -6.32 -1.31 -5.85
C VAL A 440 -5.89 -0.42 -4.69
N ASN A 441 -5.62 0.85 -4.96
CA ASN A 441 -5.22 1.80 -3.92
C ASN A 441 -6.42 2.55 -3.31
N GLY A 442 -6.14 3.35 -2.27
CA GLY A 442 -7.19 4.08 -1.55
C GLY A 442 -7.95 5.13 -2.38
N SER A 443 -7.34 5.77 -3.38
CA SER A 443 -8.02 6.79 -4.19
C SER A 443 -9.06 6.19 -5.14
N GLN A 444 -8.82 4.97 -5.64
CA GLN A 444 -9.79 4.23 -6.44
C GLN A 444 -11.00 3.80 -5.61
N LEU A 445 -10.76 3.26 -4.41
CA LEU A 445 -11.85 2.91 -3.49
C LEU A 445 -12.63 4.15 -3.04
N PHE A 446 -11.95 5.27 -2.77
CA PHE A 446 -12.58 6.53 -2.42
C PHE A 446 -13.45 7.09 -3.56
N SER A 447 -13.02 6.95 -4.81
CA SER A 447 -13.84 7.31 -5.98
C SER A 447 -15.16 6.52 -6.01
N VAL A 448 -15.11 5.21 -5.80
CA VAL A 448 -16.32 4.38 -5.69
C VAL A 448 -17.19 4.79 -4.51
N ALA A 449 -16.60 5.03 -3.33
CA ALA A 449 -17.32 5.47 -2.14
C ALA A 449 -18.05 6.81 -2.36
N SER A 450 -17.43 7.72 -3.11
CA SER A 450 -18.03 9.01 -3.50
C SER A 450 -19.26 8.83 -4.39
N GLN A 451 -19.19 7.89 -5.34
CA GLN A 451 -20.34 7.56 -6.19
C GLN A 451 -21.49 6.93 -5.41
N VAL A 452 -21.20 6.09 -4.40
CA VAL A 452 -22.22 5.53 -3.50
C VAL A 452 -22.86 6.62 -2.65
N ALA A 453 -22.09 7.58 -2.15
CA ALA A 453 -22.62 8.73 -1.43
C ALA A 453 -23.55 9.59 -2.33
N ALA A 454 -23.18 9.81 -3.60
CA ALA A 454 -24.03 10.48 -4.56
C ALA A 454 -25.35 9.72 -4.81
N LEU A 455 -25.29 8.38 -4.91
CA LEU A 455 -26.49 7.55 -5.00
C LEU A 455 -27.39 7.69 -3.77
N SER A 456 -26.81 7.73 -2.57
CA SER A 456 -27.57 7.94 -1.32
C SER A 456 -28.30 9.29 -1.31
N ASN A 457 -27.66 10.34 -1.81
CA ASN A 457 -28.29 11.65 -1.94
C ASN A 457 -29.45 11.62 -2.95
N ASN A 458 -29.24 11.01 -4.12
CA ASN A 458 -30.29 10.81 -5.12
C ASN A 458 -31.49 10.03 -4.55
N LEU A 459 -31.25 8.99 -3.75
CA LEU A 459 -32.31 8.23 -3.08
C LEU A 459 -33.07 9.08 -2.06
N THR A 460 -32.39 9.98 -1.34
CA THR A 460 -33.03 10.91 -0.39
C THR A 460 -33.90 11.92 -1.13
N SER A 461 -33.42 12.46 -2.27
CA SER A 461 -34.21 13.33 -3.14
C SER A 461 -35.43 12.60 -3.68
N LEU A 462 -35.26 11.37 -4.18
CA LEU A 462 -36.37 10.54 -4.63
C LEU A 462 -37.38 10.29 -3.51
N THR A 463 -36.91 9.96 -2.31
CA THR A 463 -37.76 9.80 -1.11
C THR A 463 -38.55 11.08 -0.82
N THR A 464 -37.91 12.25 -0.94
CA THR A 464 -38.57 13.54 -0.75
C THR A 464 -39.63 13.79 -1.82
N THR A 465 -39.35 13.51 -3.09
CA THR A 465 -40.32 13.60 -4.19
C THR A 465 -41.50 12.67 -3.98
N VAL A 466 -41.25 11.41 -3.61
CA VAL A 466 -42.30 10.42 -3.30
C VAL A 466 -43.13 10.86 -2.10
N ASN A 467 -42.50 11.35 -1.02
CA ASN A 467 -43.23 11.89 0.13
C ASN A 467 -44.06 13.12 -0.24
N THR A 468 -43.53 14.00 -1.10
CA THR A 468 -44.29 15.15 -1.61
C THR A 468 -45.50 14.68 -2.41
N LEU A 469 -45.33 13.70 -3.30
CA LEU A 469 -46.46 13.12 -4.04
C LEU A 469 -47.45 12.41 -3.11
N SER A 470 -46.98 11.72 -2.06
CA SER A 470 -47.85 11.12 -1.04
C SER A 470 -48.63 12.18 -0.27
N THR A 471 -48.01 13.30 0.09
CA THR A 471 -48.63 14.36 0.92
C THR A 471 -49.45 15.37 0.12
N THR A 472 -49.13 15.58 -1.15
CA THR A 472 -49.86 16.47 -2.08
C THR A 472 -50.85 15.71 -2.97
N GLY A 473 -50.74 14.38 -3.07
CA GLY A 473 -51.55 13.53 -3.94
C GLY A 473 -52.24 12.32 -3.28
N SER A 474 -52.00 11.96 -2.01
CA SER A 474 -52.63 10.75 -1.45
C SER A 474 -52.76 10.72 0.08
N THR A 475 -53.90 11.23 0.57
CA THR A 475 -54.57 10.73 1.80
C THR A 475 -56.08 10.71 1.61
N GLY A 476 -56.52 10.68 0.34
CA GLY A 476 -57.91 10.43 0.00
C GLY A 476 -58.26 8.98 0.26
N THR A 477 -59.36 8.71 0.95
CA THR A 477 -59.87 7.33 1.13
C THR A 477 -60.89 7.06 0.04
N THR A 478 -60.63 6.08 -0.84
CA THR A 478 -61.62 5.55 -1.77
C THR A 478 -62.07 4.17 -1.30
N ALA A 479 -63.39 3.96 -1.15
CA ALA A 479 -63.95 2.66 -0.81
C ALA A 479 -64.12 1.75 -2.03
N ASP A 480 -64.19 2.34 -3.23
CA ASP A 480 -64.34 1.67 -4.52
C ASP A 480 -63.21 2.09 -5.48
N PRO A 481 -62.61 1.15 -6.24
CA PRO A 481 -61.50 1.45 -7.15
C PRO A 481 -61.87 2.36 -8.34
N THR A 482 -63.15 2.58 -8.64
CA THR A 482 -63.58 3.55 -9.66
C THR A 482 -63.68 4.99 -9.14
N GLY A 483 -63.51 5.21 -7.83
CA GLY A 483 -63.50 6.53 -7.20
C GLY A 483 -62.16 7.26 -7.32
N THR A 484 -62.19 8.59 -7.35
CA THR A 484 -61.00 9.46 -7.34
C THR A 484 -61.04 10.35 -6.09
N ALA A 485 -60.08 10.22 -5.18
CA ALA A 485 -59.95 11.07 -3.99
C ALA A 485 -58.57 11.74 -3.95
N VAL A 486 -58.53 13.06 -4.10
CA VAL A 486 -57.30 13.87 -4.15
C VAL A 486 -57.37 14.97 -3.09
N GLY A 487 -56.49 14.93 -2.10
CA GLY A 487 -56.43 15.89 -0.99
C GLY A 487 -56.55 15.23 0.38
N THR A 488 -56.07 15.94 1.41
CA THR A 488 -56.04 15.44 2.79
C THR A 488 -57.43 15.21 3.36
N ASN A 489 -57.70 14.01 3.88
CA ASN A 489 -59.03 13.58 4.36
C ASN A 489 -60.14 13.71 3.30
N SER A 490 -59.81 13.70 2.01
CA SER A 490 -60.83 13.53 0.98
C SER A 490 -61.40 12.10 1.07
N VAL A 491 -62.70 11.93 0.87
CA VAL A 491 -63.37 10.62 1.00
C VAL A 491 -64.29 10.40 -0.17
N VAL A 492 -64.17 9.24 -0.82
CA VAL A 492 -65.16 8.71 -1.76
C VAL A 492 -65.60 7.35 -1.25
N SER A 493 -66.84 7.24 -0.80
CA SER A 493 -67.41 6.04 -0.17
C SER A 493 -68.29 5.19 -1.09
N VAL A 494 -68.32 5.55 -2.39
CA VAL A 494 -69.28 5.05 -3.40
C VAL A 494 -68.61 4.92 -4.77
N GLN A 495 -69.30 4.27 -5.71
CA GLN A 495 -68.83 4.08 -7.09
C GLN A 495 -68.79 5.41 -7.87
N ASN A 496 -67.76 5.57 -8.72
CA ASN A 496 -67.55 6.68 -9.67
C ASN A 496 -67.55 8.08 -9.03
N GLY A 497 -67.32 8.18 -7.72
CA GLY A 497 -67.25 9.47 -7.03
C GLY A 497 -65.91 10.18 -7.27
N THR A 498 -65.92 11.50 -7.38
CA THR A 498 -64.72 12.34 -7.49
C THR A 498 -64.68 13.36 -6.36
N ALA A 499 -63.76 13.22 -5.42
CA ALA A 499 -63.51 14.14 -4.33
C ALA A 499 -62.14 14.82 -4.51
N ILE A 500 -62.10 16.14 -4.69
CA ILE A 500 -60.86 16.91 -4.89
C ILE A 500 -60.84 18.08 -3.90
N GLY A 501 -59.87 18.11 -3.00
CA GLY A 501 -59.70 19.14 -1.96
C GLY A 501 -59.71 18.56 -0.54
N THR A 502 -59.07 19.26 0.40
CA THR A 502 -58.98 18.82 1.80
C THR A 502 -60.36 18.65 2.42
N GLY A 503 -60.66 17.49 3.00
CA GLY A 503 -61.94 17.20 3.64
C GLY A 503 -63.14 17.08 2.68
N SER A 504 -62.92 17.06 1.37
CA SER A 504 -63.99 16.83 0.39
C SER A 504 -64.60 15.43 0.57
N ASN A 505 -65.92 15.30 0.52
CA ASN A 505 -66.60 14.04 0.82
C ASN A 505 -67.66 13.72 -0.23
N VAL A 506 -67.56 12.55 -0.85
CA VAL A 506 -68.54 12.00 -1.80
C VAL A 506 -69.07 10.68 -1.27
N SER A 507 -70.37 10.65 -1.01
CA SER A 507 -71.13 9.47 -0.54
C SER A 507 -72.38 9.19 -1.37
N GLY A 508 -72.56 9.88 -2.50
CA GLY A 508 -73.57 9.57 -3.52
C GLY A 508 -72.92 9.15 -4.84
N ASN A 509 -73.41 8.05 -5.45
CA ASN A 509 -72.86 7.50 -6.70
C ASN A 509 -72.76 8.54 -7.81
N ASP A 510 -71.71 8.49 -8.63
CA ASP A 510 -71.47 9.45 -9.72
C ASP A 510 -71.42 10.92 -9.24
N GLY A 511 -71.08 11.14 -7.97
CA GLY A 511 -70.99 12.46 -7.34
C GLY A 511 -69.62 13.12 -7.53
N THR A 512 -69.60 14.44 -7.70
CA THR A 512 -68.36 15.22 -7.84
C THR A 512 -68.31 16.33 -6.79
N ALA A 513 -67.36 16.27 -5.86
CA ALA A 513 -67.09 17.30 -4.85
C ALA A 513 -65.69 17.89 -5.09
N ILE A 514 -65.61 19.18 -5.42
CA ILE A 514 -64.36 19.90 -5.70
C ILE A 514 -64.28 21.15 -4.82
N GLY A 515 -63.34 21.18 -3.89
CA GLY A 515 -63.13 22.28 -2.93
C GLY A 515 -62.97 21.77 -1.51
N THR A 516 -62.32 22.56 -0.65
CA THR A 516 -62.11 22.20 0.76
C THR A 516 -63.45 22.02 1.47
N ASN A 517 -63.66 20.89 2.14
CA ASN A 517 -64.90 20.52 2.83
C ASN A 517 -66.16 20.52 1.92
N SER A 518 -65.99 20.41 0.60
CA SER A 518 -67.13 20.21 -0.31
C SER A 518 -67.78 18.84 -0.04
N THR A 519 -69.11 18.77 -0.04
CA THR A 519 -69.83 17.57 0.37
C THR A 519 -70.91 17.20 -0.65
N VAL A 520 -70.85 15.97 -1.14
CA VAL A 520 -71.87 15.34 -1.99
C VAL A 520 -72.38 14.08 -1.30
N THR A 521 -73.68 14.02 -1.01
CA THR A 521 -74.30 12.83 -0.40
C THR A 521 -75.36 12.17 -1.26
N ALA A 522 -75.74 12.79 -2.38
CA ALA A 522 -76.76 12.27 -3.29
C ALA A 522 -76.17 11.91 -4.65
N ALA A 523 -76.81 10.96 -5.35
CA ALA A 523 -76.31 10.43 -6.62
C ALA A 523 -76.44 11.43 -7.77
N ARG A 524 -75.47 11.41 -8.70
CA ARG A 524 -75.40 12.24 -9.92
C ARG A 524 -75.43 13.73 -9.63
N THR A 525 -74.57 14.18 -8.72
CA THR A 525 -74.55 15.58 -8.26
C THR A 525 -73.16 16.20 -8.31
N THR A 526 -73.10 17.52 -8.32
CA THR A 526 -71.85 18.28 -8.43
C THR A 526 -71.82 19.40 -7.40
N ALA A 527 -70.83 19.39 -6.51
CA ALA A 527 -70.53 20.46 -5.56
C ALA A 527 -69.13 21.02 -5.86
N ILE A 528 -69.04 22.29 -6.26
CA ILE A 528 -67.79 22.96 -6.60
C ILE A 528 -67.67 24.25 -5.78
N GLY A 529 -66.68 24.32 -4.89
CA GLY A 529 -66.43 25.44 -3.98
C GLY A 529 -66.17 24.98 -2.55
N THR A 530 -65.43 25.78 -1.78
CA THR A 530 -65.18 25.51 -0.36
C THR A 530 -66.50 25.44 0.41
N GLY A 531 -66.72 24.38 1.18
CA GLY A 531 -67.95 24.18 1.95
C GLY A 531 -69.23 24.03 1.09
N SER A 532 -69.11 23.90 -0.23
CA SER A 532 -70.26 23.63 -1.10
C SER A 532 -70.89 22.29 -0.75
N LYS A 533 -72.21 22.19 -0.84
CA LYS A 533 -72.95 21.03 -0.35
C LYS A 533 -74.11 20.66 -1.27
N VAL A 534 -74.16 19.42 -1.71
CA VAL A 534 -75.31 18.86 -2.42
C VAL A 534 -75.78 17.58 -1.75
N THR A 535 -77.00 17.60 -1.23
CA THR A 535 -77.60 16.43 -0.55
C THR A 535 -78.85 15.90 -1.24
N ALA A 536 -79.21 16.46 -2.39
CA ALA A 536 -80.36 16.03 -3.19
C ALA A 536 -79.94 15.61 -4.60
N THR A 537 -80.59 14.58 -5.14
CA THR A 537 -80.23 13.98 -6.44
C THR A 537 -80.29 14.99 -7.57
N ASN A 538 -79.39 14.86 -8.54
CA ASN A 538 -79.31 15.73 -9.73
C ASN A 538 -79.03 17.21 -9.40
N GLY A 539 -78.62 17.52 -8.17
CA GLY A 539 -78.28 18.87 -7.74
C GLY A 539 -76.90 19.34 -8.21
N THR A 540 -76.77 20.63 -8.47
CA THR A 540 -75.52 21.30 -8.82
C THR A 540 -75.31 22.52 -7.93
N ALA A 541 -74.29 22.53 -7.08
CA ALA A 541 -73.87 23.67 -6.28
C ALA A 541 -72.51 24.17 -6.76
N ILE A 542 -72.42 25.43 -7.20
CA ILE A 542 -71.18 26.05 -7.68
C ILE A 542 -71.00 27.38 -6.95
N GLY A 543 -70.04 27.45 -6.02
CA GLY A 543 -69.73 28.60 -5.19
C GLY A 543 -69.33 28.18 -3.77
N ASP A 544 -68.52 29.02 -3.11
CA ASP A 544 -68.20 28.84 -1.68
C ASP A 544 -69.51 28.83 -0.86
N GLY A 545 -69.73 27.80 -0.04
CA GLY A 545 -70.95 27.66 0.76
C GLY A 545 -72.24 27.47 -0.04
N ALA A 546 -72.19 27.28 -1.37
CA ALA A 546 -73.37 27.01 -2.18
C ALA A 546 -74.01 25.68 -1.73
N SER A 547 -75.33 25.67 -1.52
CA SER A 547 -76.04 24.54 -0.94
C SER A 547 -77.27 24.17 -1.76
N VAL A 548 -77.37 22.90 -2.16
CA VAL A 548 -78.55 22.33 -2.83
C VAL A 548 -79.10 21.17 -2.00
N THR A 549 -80.32 21.37 -1.51
CA THR A 549 -81.08 20.39 -0.72
C THR A 549 -82.41 20.02 -1.38
N GLY A 550 -82.85 20.75 -2.40
CA GLY A 550 -83.96 20.37 -3.29
C GLY A 550 -83.47 19.54 -4.49
N ALA A 551 -84.25 18.54 -4.90
CA ALA A 551 -83.90 17.67 -6.04
C ALA A 551 -83.91 18.46 -7.36
N ASN A 552 -82.99 18.14 -8.28
CA ASN A 552 -82.78 18.89 -9.53
C ASN A 552 -82.47 20.39 -9.32
N GLY A 553 -81.99 20.77 -8.13
CA GLY A 553 -81.67 22.14 -7.79
C GLY A 553 -80.34 22.61 -8.37
N THR A 554 -80.24 23.88 -8.77
CA THR A 554 -78.99 24.48 -9.25
C THR A 554 -78.67 25.76 -8.48
N ALA A 555 -77.68 25.72 -7.60
CA ALA A 555 -77.19 26.87 -6.85
C ALA A 555 -75.90 27.38 -7.49
N VAL A 556 -75.88 28.61 -8.01
CA VAL A 556 -74.71 29.20 -8.66
C VAL A 556 -74.40 30.56 -8.03
N GLY A 557 -73.36 30.61 -7.21
CA GLY A 557 -72.92 31.77 -6.46
C GLY A 557 -72.56 31.43 -5.02
N THR A 558 -71.66 32.20 -4.42
CA THR A 558 -71.28 32.04 -3.00
C THR A 558 -72.50 32.12 -2.10
N ASN A 559 -72.69 31.16 -1.19
CA ASN A 559 -73.83 31.04 -0.27
C ASN A 559 -75.20 31.02 -0.97
N SER A 560 -75.25 30.69 -2.26
CA SER A 560 -76.53 30.45 -2.93
C SER A 560 -77.18 29.18 -2.36
N GLN A 561 -78.48 29.23 -2.12
CA GLN A 561 -79.22 28.17 -1.45
C GLN A 561 -80.43 27.76 -2.26
N VAL A 562 -80.51 26.48 -2.63
CA VAL A 562 -81.69 25.88 -3.24
C VAL A 562 -82.27 24.87 -2.26
N THR A 563 -83.42 25.20 -1.69
CA THR A 563 -84.19 24.32 -0.79
C THR A 563 -85.41 23.72 -1.46
N ALA A 564 -85.86 24.30 -2.57
CA ALA A 564 -86.97 23.82 -3.37
C ALA A 564 -86.55 22.93 -4.54
N ASN A 565 -87.45 22.05 -4.96
CA ASN A 565 -87.22 21.13 -6.07
C ASN A 565 -87.30 21.84 -7.42
N ASN A 566 -86.45 21.40 -8.37
CA ASN A 566 -86.40 21.90 -9.74
C ASN A 566 -86.24 23.43 -9.83
N SER A 567 -85.43 23.99 -8.95
CA SER A 567 -85.25 25.44 -8.81
C SER A 567 -83.80 25.86 -8.94
N VAL A 568 -83.58 27.12 -9.32
CA VAL A 568 -82.27 27.71 -9.55
C VAL A 568 -82.09 28.91 -8.63
N ALA A 569 -81.04 28.91 -7.80
CA ALA A 569 -80.60 30.09 -7.08
C ALA A 569 -79.41 30.69 -7.84
N LEU A 570 -79.61 31.81 -8.52
CA LEU A 570 -78.62 32.44 -9.39
C LEU A 570 -78.08 33.73 -8.75
N GLY A 571 -76.80 33.75 -8.45
CA GLY A 571 -76.10 34.85 -7.77
C GLY A 571 -75.76 34.54 -6.30
N ALA A 572 -74.77 35.28 -5.76
CA ALA A 572 -74.33 35.10 -4.38
C ALA A 572 -75.47 35.40 -3.39
N ASN A 573 -75.61 34.58 -2.34
CA ASN A 573 -76.68 34.68 -1.35
C ASN A 573 -78.11 34.58 -1.91
N SER A 574 -78.30 34.18 -3.17
CA SER A 574 -79.64 33.94 -3.70
C SER A 574 -80.28 32.74 -3.01
N VAL A 575 -81.59 32.81 -2.78
CA VAL A 575 -82.36 31.75 -2.12
C VAL A 575 -83.51 31.35 -3.03
N ALA A 576 -83.54 30.08 -3.43
CA ALA A 576 -84.63 29.47 -4.17
C ALA A 576 -85.40 28.49 -3.27
N ASP A 577 -86.48 29.00 -2.68
CA ASP A 577 -87.32 28.34 -1.68
C ASP A 577 -88.71 27.95 -2.21
N ARG A 578 -88.97 28.16 -3.49
CA ARG A 578 -90.21 27.78 -4.19
C ARG A 578 -89.90 26.81 -5.33
N ASP A 579 -90.67 25.74 -5.45
CA ASP A 579 -90.50 24.73 -6.51
C ASP A 579 -90.69 25.35 -7.90
N ASN A 580 -89.91 24.88 -8.87
CA ASN A 580 -89.98 25.31 -10.28
C ASN A 580 -89.73 26.82 -10.48
N THR A 581 -88.77 27.40 -9.76
CA THR A 581 -88.45 28.83 -9.88
C THR A 581 -86.97 29.09 -10.16
N VAL A 582 -86.69 30.23 -10.80
CA VAL A 582 -85.36 30.83 -10.82
C VAL A 582 -85.39 32.03 -9.89
N SER A 583 -84.68 31.93 -8.77
CA SER A 583 -84.47 33.05 -7.85
C SER A 583 -83.14 33.73 -8.17
N VAL A 584 -83.21 35.02 -8.49
CA VAL A 584 -82.02 35.86 -8.74
C VAL A 584 -81.59 36.65 -7.51
N GLY A 585 -82.21 36.43 -6.35
CA GLY A 585 -81.97 37.19 -5.12
C GLY A 585 -82.46 36.42 -3.90
N ALA A 586 -82.63 37.14 -2.79
CA ALA A 586 -83.28 36.63 -1.59
C ALA A 586 -84.32 37.64 -1.10
N PRO A 587 -85.27 37.26 -0.23
CA PRO A 587 -86.21 38.21 0.36
C PRO A 587 -85.47 39.40 1.00
N GLY A 588 -85.76 40.63 0.57
CA GLY A 588 -85.09 41.85 1.03
C GLY A 588 -83.71 42.13 0.40
N ALA A 589 -83.27 41.25 -0.49
CA ALA A 589 -82.04 41.37 -1.30
C ALA A 589 -82.36 41.00 -2.76
N GLU A 590 -83.41 41.61 -3.30
CA GLU A 590 -83.86 41.41 -4.67
C GLU A 590 -82.84 42.02 -5.66
N ARG A 591 -82.71 41.38 -6.83
CA ARG A 591 -81.87 41.88 -7.92
C ARG A 591 -82.71 42.38 -9.07
N GLN A 592 -82.20 43.43 -9.71
CA GLN A 592 -82.72 43.86 -10.99
C GLN A 592 -82.30 42.86 -12.07
N ILE A 593 -83.26 42.46 -12.90
CA ILE A 593 -83.01 41.74 -14.14
C ILE A 593 -83.00 42.79 -15.25
N THR A 594 -81.81 43.08 -15.79
CA THR A 594 -81.61 44.08 -16.84
C THR A 594 -81.39 43.41 -18.19
N ASN A 595 -81.49 44.18 -19.28
CA ASN A 595 -81.36 43.68 -20.66
C ASN A 595 -82.44 42.65 -21.06
N VAL A 596 -83.64 42.77 -20.49
CA VAL A 596 -84.80 41.95 -20.87
C VAL A 596 -85.41 42.51 -22.15
N ALA A 597 -85.32 41.73 -23.24
CA ALA A 597 -85.97 42.05 -24.51
C ALA A 597 -87.51 42.02 -24.38
N ASP A 598 -88.23 42.35 -25.44
CA ASP A 598 -89.70 42.24 -25.42
C ASP A 598 -90.15 40.80 -25.32
N GLY A 599 -91.03 40.53 -24.35
CA GLY A 599 -91.75 39.27 -24.29
C GLY A 599 -92.71 39.16 -25.46
N THR A 600 -92.65 38.02 -26.16
CA THR A 600 -93.48 37.73 -27.35
C THR A 600 -94.44 36.57 -27.11
N ALA A 601 -94.13 35.69 -26.16
CA ALA A 601 -94.99 34.61 -25.70
C ALA A 601 -95.65 34.93 -24.35
N PRO A 602 -96.78 34.26 -24.01
CA PRO A 602 -97.48 34.48 -22.73
C PRO A 602 -96.65 34.22 -21.45
N THR A 603 -95.53 33.50 -21.56
CA THR A 603 -94.65 33.12 -20.44
C THR A 603 -93.32 33.88 -20.42
N ASP A 604 -93.13 34.83 -21.33
CA ASP A 604 -91.92 35.66 -21.35
C ASP A 604 -91.99 36.74 -20.27
N ALA A 605 -90.82 37.17 -19.77
CA ALA A 605 -90.75 38.31 -18.87
C ALA A 605 -91.14 39.60 -19.61
N VAL A 606 -92.09 40.35 -19.05
CA VAL A 606 -92.48 41.66 -19.56
C VAL A 606 -91.46 42.69 -19.07
N ASN A 607 -90.85 43.43 -19.99
CA ASN A 607 -89.96 44.53 -19.59
C ASN A 607 -90.75 45.81 -19.25
N VAL A 608 -90.10 46.77 -18.57
CA VAL A 608 -90.73 48.03 -18.12
C VAL A 608 -91.28 48.85 -19.29
N ARG A 609 -90.67 48.76 -20.48
CA ARG A 609 -91.15 49.47 -21.67
C ARG A 609 -92.50 48.91 -22.14
N GLN A 610 -92.67 47.59 -22.23
CA GLN A 610 -93.95 46.95 -22.57
C GLN A 610 -95.05 47.31 -21.57
N LEU A 611 -94.74 47.31 -20.27
CA LEU A 611 -95.70 47.72 -19.23
C LEU A 611 -96.10 49.20 -19.40
N ASN A 612 -95.13 50.09 -19.61
CA ASN A 612 -95.41 51.52 -19.82
C ASN A 612 -96.27 51.74 -21.08
N SER A 613 -96.00 51.03 -22.18
CA SER A 613 -96.83 51.08 -23.39
C SER A 613 -98.28 50.64 -23.11
N ALA A 614 -98.48 49.54 -22.37
CA ALA A 614 -99.81 49.06 -22.00
C ALA A 614 -100.56 50.03 -21.07
N VAL A 615 -99.88 50.56 -20.04
CA VAL A 615 -100.46 51.52 -19.07
C VAL A 615 -100.82 52.84 -19.74
N ASN A 616 -99.95 53.35 -20.62
CA ASN A 616 -100.23 54.58 -21.36
C ASN A 616 -101.45 54.41 -22.28
N SER A 617 -101.59 53.26 -22.94
CA SER A 617 -102.77 52.94 -23.75
C SER A 617 -104.08 52.98 -22.92
N VAL A 618 -104.09 52.40 -21.72
CA VAL A 618 -105.27 52.44 -20.83
C VAL A 618 -105.55 53.85 -20.29
N ARG A 619 -104.51 54.61 -19.97
CA ARG A 619 -104.64 56.00 -19.50
C ARG A 619 -105.28 56.88 -20.57
N ASP A 620 -104.89 56.70 -21.83
CA ASP A 620 -105.43 57.46 -22.95
C ASP A 620 -106.91 57.14 -23.19
N ASP A 621 -107.30 55.86 -23.10
CA ASP A 621 -108.70 55.43 -23.17
C ASP A 621 -109.55 55.98 -22.01
N MET A 622 -109.05 55.97 -20.77
CA MET A 622 -109.78 56.55 -19.64
C MET A 622 -109.96 58.07 -19.77
N GLN A 623 -108.96 58.78 -20.29
CA GLN A 623 -109.10 60.22 -20.55
C GLN A 623 -110.13 60.49 -21.64
N LYS A 624 -110.19 59.63 -22.66
CA LYS A 624 -111.23 59.70 -23.69
C LYS A 624 -112.62 59.52 -23.08
N TYR A 625 -112.86 58.47 -22.30
CA TYR A 625 -114.15 58.27 -21.62
C TYR A 625 -114.54 59.43 -20.70
N ARG A 626 -113.60 59.99 -19.93
CA ARG A 626 -113.90 61.16 -19.07
C ARG A 626 -114.29 62.39 -19.89
N ARG A 627 -113.62 62.65 -21.02
CA ARG A 627 -113.98 63.77 -21.90
C ARG A 627 -115.37 63.57 -22.50
N ASP A 628 -115.68 62.38 -22.99
CA ASP A 628 -116.99 62.06 -23.58
C ASP A 628 -118.13 62.19 -22.56
N ALA A 629 -117.94 61.72 -21.32
CA ALA A 629 -118.92 61.86 -20.24
C ALA A 629 -119.14 63.34 -19.82
N ASN A 630 -118.06 64.12 -19.73
CA ASN A 630 -118.15 65.56 -19.42
C ASN A 630 -118.84 66.33 -20.55
N ALA A 631 -118.58 65.99 -21.81
CA ALA A 631 -119.25 66.58 -22.98
C ALA A 631 -120.75 66.25 -23.02
N GLY A 632 -121.14 65.04 -22.61
CA GLY A 632 -122.54 64.66 -22.41
C GLY A 632 -123.26 65.51 -21.34
N SER A 633 -122.57 65.79 -20.22
CA SER A 633 -123.11 66.66 -19.15
C SER A 633 -123.21 68.12 -19.58
N ALA A 634 -122.18 68.67 -20.24
CA ALA A 634 -122.21 70.02 -20.81
C ALA A 634 -123.37 70.18 -21.81
N SER A 635 -123.64 69.14 -22.60
CA SER A 635 -124.76 69.08 -23.53
C SER A 635 -126.12 69.16 -22.82
N ALA A 636 -126.30 68.44 -21.71
CA ALA A 636 -127.51 68.53 -20.91
C ALA A 636 -127.73 69.94 -20.31
N ILE A 637 -126.67 70.60 -19.81
CA ILE A 637 -126.73 72.00 -19.34
C ILE A 637 -127.15 72.94 -20.48
N ALA A 638 -126.59 72.74 -21.68
CA ALA A 638 -126.93 73.53 -22.86
C ALA A 638 -128.43 73.42 -23.20
N MET A 639 -129.05 72.24 -23.08
CA MET A 639 -130.51 72.09 -23.31
C MET A 639 -131.37 72.73 -22.24
N ALA A 640 -130.93 72.65 -20.98
CA ALA A 640 -131.67 73.22 -19.85
C ALA A 640 -131.83 74.74 -19.99
N ASN A 641 -130.79 75.42 -20.47
CA ASN A 641 -130.78 76.87 -20.67
C ASN A 641 -131.54 77.37 -21.92
N LEU A 642 -132.19 76.50 -22.69
CA LEU A 642 -133.01 76.91 -23.82
C LEU A 642 -134.33 77.55 -23.34
N PRO A 643 -134.58 78.85 -23.62
CA PRO A 643 -135.86 79.48 -23.31
C PRO A 643 -137.02 78.77 -24.01
N GLN A 644 -138.19 78.79 -23.37
CA GLN A 644 -139.40 78.13 -23.87
C GLN A 644 -140.49 79.16 -24.21
N ALA A 645 -141.33 78.87 -25.20
CA ALA A 645 -142.48 79.68 -25.59
C ALA A 645 -143.48 79.83 -24.43
N VAL A 646 -143.94 81.05 -24.14
CA VAL A 646 -144.76 81.34 -22.94
C VAL A 646 -146.18 81.77 -23.26
N LEU A 647 -146.45 82.26 -24.48
CA LEU A 647 -147.77 82.74 -24.93
C LEU A 647 -148.45 81.77 -25.90
N PRO A 648 -149.79 81.60 -25.84
CA PRO A 648 -150.54 80.78 -26.80
C PRO A 648 -150.37 81.26 -28.25
N GLY A 649 -149.90 80.37 -29.13
CA GLY A 649 -149.61 80.64 -30.55
C GLY A 649 -148.13 80.92 -30.84
N GLU A 650 -147.30 81.09 -29.80
CA GLU A 650 -145.89 81.43 -29.93
C GLU A 650 -145.03 80.19 -30.25
N LYS A 651 -144.09 80.36 -31.20
CA LYS A 651 -143.06 79.37 -31.55
C LYS A 651 -141.69 79.98 -31.28
N VAL A 652 -140.90 79.38 -30.41
CA VAL A 652 -139.55 79.84 -30.06
C VAL A 652 -138.53 78.85 -30.59
N VAL A 653 -137.58 79.35 -31.38
CA VAL A 653 -136.31 78.68 -31.62
C VAL A 653 -135.29 79.28 -30.67
N ALA A 654 -134.69 78.44 -29.85
CA ALA A 654 -133.72 78.83 -28.85
C ALA A 654 -132.39 78.15 -29.14
N MET A 655 -131.31 78.83 -28.75
CA MET A 655 -129.98 78.26 -28.69
C MET A 655 -129.45 78.42 -27.27
N GLY A 656 -128.91 77.34 -26.72
CA GLY A 656 -128.34 77.29 -25.38
C GLY A 656 -126.91 76.82 -25.46
N ALA A 657 -126.05 77.38 -24.63
CA ALA A 657 -124.69 76.91 -24.45
C ALA A 657 -124.53 76.39 -23.02
N GLY A 658 -123.73 75.33 -22.87
CA GLY A 658 -123.44 74.69 -21.59
C GLY A 658 -121.96 74.35 -21.53
N THR A 659 -121.39 74.47 -20.34
CA THR A 659 -120.00 74.09 -20.06
C THR A 659 -119.97 73.26 -18.79
N TYR A 660 -119.18 72.19 -18.78
CA TYR A 660 -118.97 71.34 -17.61
C TYR A 660 -117.61 70.65 -17.71
N GLY A 661 -116.80 70.72 -16.66
CA GLY A 661 -115.52 70.00 -16.58
C GLY A 661 -114.55 70.29 -17.73
N GLY A 662 -114.52 71.52 -18.24
CA GLY A 662 -113.66 71.94 -19.36
C GLY A 662 -114.17 71.53 -20.74
N GLN A 663 -115.33 70.87 -20.84
CA GLN A 663 -116.03 70.61 -22.09
C GLN A 663 -117.16 71.62 -22.28
N SER A 664 -117.31 72.12 -23.49
CA SER A 664 -118.40 72.98 -23.95
C SER A 664 -119.32 72.21 -24.89
N ALA A 665 -120.61 72.54 -24.82
CA ALA A 665 -121.64 72.01 -25.71
C ALA A 665 -122.64 73.09 -26.11
N MET A 666 -123.24 72.89 -27.27
CA MET A 666 -124.29 73.75 -27.80
C MET A 666 -125.56 72.93 -28.00
N ALA A 667 -126.69 73.54 -27.65
CA ALA A 667 -128.01 72.99 -27.85
C ALA A 667 -128.85 73.95 -28.71
N VAL A 668 -129.66 73.38 -29.58
CA VAL A 668 -130.70 74.10 -30.32
C VAL A 668 -132.01 73.44 -29.98
N GLY A 669 -133.01 74.23 -29.62
CA GLY A 669 -134.34 73.71 -29.34
C GLY A 669 -135.44 74.54 -29.95
N LEU A 670 -136.55 73.88 -30.21
CA LEU A 670 -137.78 74.44 -30.71
C LEU A 670 -138.85 74.20 -29.66
N SER A 671 -139.57 75.24 -29.27
CA SER A 671 -140.73 75.10 -28.40
C SER A 671 -141.93 75.82 -28.98
N ILE A 672 -143.11 75.22 -28.80
CA ILE A 672 -144.37 75.73 -29.32
C ILE A 672 -145.39 75.64 -28.18
N ALA A 673 -146.04 76.77 -27.89
CA ALA A 673 -147.12 76.83 -26.90
C ALA A 673 -148.47 77.08 -27.60
N THR A 674 -149.46 76.28 -27.26
CA THR A 674 -150.88 76.46 -27.57
C THR A 674 -151.62 76.85 -26.29
N ALA A 675 -152.91 77.18 -26.36
CA ALA A 675 -153.68 77.63 -25.20
C ALA A 675 -153.61 76.69 -23.99
N LYS A 676 -153.44 75.39 -24.22
CA LYS A 676 -153.34 74.39 -23.14
C LYS A 676 -152.08 73.52 -23.19
N TRP A 677 -151.33 73.45 -24.28
CA TRP A 677 -150.17 72.54 -24.40
C TRP A 677 -148.90 73.28 -24.82
N MET A 678 -147.77 72.97 -24.20
CA MET A 678 -146.43 73.43 -24.58
C MET A 678 -145.55 72.23 -24.93
N VAL A 679 -145.01 72.16 -26.14
CA VAL A 679 -144.05 71.13 -26.56
C VAL A 679 -142.68 71.78 -26.70
N LYS A 680 -141.62 71.16 -26.20
CA LYS A 680 -140.22 71.56 -26.40
C LYS A 680 -139.41 70.36 -26.90
N GLY A 681 -138.71 70.50 -28.02
CA GLY A 681 -137.71 69.55 -28.49
C GLY A 681 -136.36 70.22 -28.61
N SER A 682 -135.28 69.53 -28.29
CA SER A 682 -133.91 70.05 -28.38
C SER A 682 -132.90 68.98 -28.78
N VAL A 683 -131.87 69.39 -29.50
CA VAL A 683 -130.71 68.57 -29.89
C VAL A 683 -129.45 69.29 -29.45
N THR A 684 -128.45 68.53 -29.03
CA THR A 684 -127.17 69.01 -28.51
C THR A 684 -126.02 68.35 -29.23
N THR A 685 -124.89 69.03 -29.24
CA THR A 685 -123.61 68.41 -29.55
C THR A 685 -122.51 69.02 -28.70
N GLY A 686 -121.55 68.19 -28.28
CA GLY A 686 -120.32 68.67 -27.68
C GLY A 686 -119.46 69.39 -28.72
N VAL A 687 -119.12 70.65 -28.48
CA VAL A 687 -118.28 71.45 -29.41
C VAL A 687 -116.77 71.24 -29.17
N SER A 688 -116.41 70.39 -28.20
CA SER A 688 -115.03 70.23 -27.69
C SER A 688 -114.25 69.09 -28.36
N GLY A 689 -114.66 68.67 -29.56
CA GLY A 689 -113.84 67.83 -30.43
C GLY A 689 -114.30 66.39 -30.63
N HIS A 690 -115.28 65.88 -29.87
CA HIS A 690 -115.87 64.56 -30.10
C HIS A 690 -117.39 64.74 -30.12
N GLY A 691 -117.97 64.82 -31.33
CA GLY A 691 -119.37 65.18 -31.60
C GLY A 691 -120.38 64.16 -31.10
N SER A 692 -120.45 63.95 -29.79
CA SER A 692 -121.52 63.23 -29.13
C SER A 692 -122.80 64.06 -29.27
N VAL A 693 -123.73 63.57 -30.10
CA VAL A 693 -125.02 64.21 -30.34
C VAL A 693 -126.03 63.64 -29.35
N GLY A 694 -126.71 64.52 -28.60
CA GLY A 694 -127.81 64.17 -27.72
C GLY A 694 -129.10 64.81 -28.22
N ALA A 695 -130.26 64.20 -28.00
CA ALA A 695 -131.55 64.80 -28.31
C ALA A 695 -132.54 64.52 -27.18
N GLY A 696 -133.45 65.46 -26.92
CA GLY A 696 -134.50 65.33 -25.92
C GLY A 696 -135.74 66.13 -26.31
N ALA A 697 -136.92 65.66 -25.92
CA ALA A 697 -138.17 66.39 -26.11
C ALA A 697 -139.09 66.19 -24.90
N GLY A 698 -139.93 67.17 -24.61
CA GLY A 698 -140.90 67.16 -23.53
C GLY A 698 -142.17 67.91 -23.92
N VAL A 699 -143.29 67.53 -23.30
CA VAL A 699 -144.57 68.21 -23.45
C VAL A 699 -145.13 68.55 -22.07
N GLY A 700 -145.71 69.73 -21.92
CA GLY A 700 -146.37 70.20 -20.70
C GLY A 700 -147.80 70.65 -21.02
N TYR A 701 -148.72 70.39 -20.11
CA TYR A 701 -150.12 70.83 -20.19
C TYR A 701 -150.36 71.93 -19.15
N ARG A 702 -151.01 73.03 -19.54
CA ARG A 702 -151.44 74.13 -18.67
C ARG A 702 -152.94 74.02 -18.48
N TRP A 703 -153.38 73.84 -17.22
CA TRP A 703 -154.79 73.72 -16.84
C TRP A 703 -155.29 74.93 -16.06
#